data_AF-A0A1I4V9X0-F1
#
_entry.id   AF-A0A1I4V9X0-F1
#
_cell.length_a   1.000
_cell.length_b   1.000
_cell.length_c   1.000
_cell.angle_alpha   90.00
_cell.angle_beta   90.00
_cell.angle_gamma   90.00
#
_symmetry.space_group_name_H-M   'P 1'
#
loop_
_entity.id
_entity.type
_entity.pdbx_description
1 polymer ?
#
loop_
_entity_poly.entity_id
_entity_poly.type
_entity_poly.pdbx_seq_one_letter_code
_entity_poly.pdbx_strand_id
1 'polypeptide(L)'
;MTDHFRLNPTELRLALRERGYHPVPVTGPTMNVKDAGKRPQLPDWQRRCLDASPEEIERWARRYPDNTNTGLLCGRMVGVDIDVLRPELSGALADRARQLLGPTPLVRIGREPKVLLGYRLDIPTDKLQTAALHFTDDPLEKATKVELLARGQHYVGFGVHPETQAPYRWPDASPLNVDFTDLPEVTEGQLHQLVAEAEEMIREAGAATKRERKQEGKKREDKGRRAAGFGLHQRPDRATIEDALAHVPNDFDYDGWVRIGFALYDGLGEVGRDLWEGWSATSSKDDATFTSRKWSSFASGRSVTIATLFWHAVEAGWRRQGTGRSGAPKQDRAERRANADPEAAPQEDDERPIVRFIAGKVPEAVDRMEELLLKAGIEIYSRAGALVRPVLDEVPAAKGRMTTVARMSPLVAVSLADMAARIMRVQRFDRRAEDWLDINVPAEMTLTLLAREGQWRVPPVAGIITTPTLRPDGSLLTQAGYDPATRLYLALDPDFTMPVLSERPDKVEALRALALIEELLAGFPFVDHVDRSVALSGILTALVRGVLPTAPLHAFRATTAGTGKSFLVDLAAVIATGRRCPVIAAGKTEEETEKRLGALLRDAVPVVSIDNVNGELGGDMLCQLTERPLVRVRILGKSEAPELECRSTTFATGNNLVLTGDMTRRALVCSLDAGVERPELRAFDFDPLTEVLADRGRYVAAALTVIRAYRIAGSPKVCGAIGSYEDWSDMVRAPLIWLNQADPVASMETAREEDPELSAIRELFGQWREHLSLSSGYTTNAIIKAACEKGPGSSFDYNVQEFRAPEFRDLLLRQAGEGGAVNSRRLGKWLSRIKGRVVSGHRIEMREDGSNGNRFSLCQLEPNRYAQEPQF
;
A
#
# COMPACT_ATOMS: atom_id res chain seq x y z
N MET A 1 -30.36 42.20 -8.90
CA MET A 1 -28.88 42.18 -8.80
C MET A 1 -28.54 41.76 -7.38
N THR A 2 -28.07 40.53 -7.21
CA THR A 2 -28.03 39.80 -5.93
C THR A 2 -26.96 40.33 -4.95
N ASP A 3 -27.35 40.53 -3.69
CA ASP A 3 -26.64 41.21 -2.57
C ASP A 3 -25.23 40.67 -2.17
N HIS A 4 -24.70 39.65 -2.84
CA HIS A 4 -23.51 38.92 -2.39
C HIS A 4 -22.17 39.63 -2.67
N PHE A 5 -22.15 40.70 -3.46
CA PHE A 5 -20.95 41.51 -3.72
C PHE A 5 -20.62 42.51 -2.61
N ARG A 6 -21.52 42.70 -1.64
CA ARG A 6 -21.34 43.67 -0.56
C ARG A 6 -20.59 43.12 0.64
N LEU A 7 -20.59 41.80 0.83
CA LEU A 7 -19.93 41.16 1.96
C LEU A 7 -18.46 40.90 1.62
N ASN A 8 -17.56 41.22 2.56
CA ASN A 8 -16.18 40.77 2.44
C ASN A 8 -16.10 39.23 2.62
N PRO A 9 -15.02 38.57 2.18
CA PRO A 9 -14.92 37.11 2.23
C PRO A 9 -15.10 36.52 3.64
N THR A 10 -14.79 37.24 4.72
CA THR A 10 -14.98 36.75 6.09
C THR A 10 -16.45 36.77 6.49
N GLU A 11 -17.12 37.91 6.29
CA GLU A 11 -18.55 38.07 6.57
C GLU A 11 -19.38 37.04 5.80
N LEU A 12 -19.03 36.82 4.53
CA LEU A 12 -19.62 35.80 3.70
C LEU A 12 -19.51 34.40 4.33
N ARG A 13 -18.32 34.02 4.78
CA ARG A 13 -18.06 32.68 5.35
C ARG A 13 -18.75 32.49 6.69
N LEU A 14 -18.80 33.53 7.52
CA LEU A 14 -19.56 33.50 8.78
C LEU A 14 -21.07 33.32 8.51
N ALA A 15 -21.63 34.07 7.56
CA ALA A 15 -23.04 33.96 7.17
C ALA A 15 -23.40 32.57 6.60
N LEU A 16 -22.48 31.93 5.87
CA LEU A 16 -22.64 30.55 5.39
C LEU A 16 -22.63 29.54 6.55
N ARG A 17 -21.71 29.71 7.50
CA ARG A 17 -21.60 28.86 8.69
C ARG A 17 -22.87 28.89 9.53
N GLU A 18 -23.41 30.08 9.76
CA GLU A 18 -24.65 30.27 10.53
C GLU A 18 -25.85 29.50 9.94
N ARG A 19 -25.86 29.30 8.62
CA ARG A 19 -26.90 28.58 7.88
C ARG A 19 -26.61 27.09 7.71
N GLY A 20 -25.61 26.56 8.41
CA GLY A 20 -25.27 25.14 8.43
C GLY A 20 -24.37 24.68 7.28
N TYR A 21 -23.78 25.60 6.50
CA TYR A 21 -22.79 25.24 5.48
C TYR A 21 -21.35 25.33 6.02
N HIS A 22 -20.45 24.58 5.40
CA HIS A 22 -19.04 24.53 5.80
C HIS A 22 -18.17 25.29 4.76
N PRO A 23 -17.80 26.56 5.02
CA PRO A 23 -17.07 27.38 4.06
C PRO A 23 -15.59 26.94 3.93
N VAL A 24 -15.08 27.01 2.70
CA VAL A 24 -13.68 26.70 2.37
C VAL A 24 -13.01 27.94 1.77
N PRO A 25 -11.88 28.44 2.33
CA PRO A 25 -11.17 29.57 1.76
C PRO A 25 -10.37 29.15 0.52
N VAL A 26 -10.62 29.80 -0.62
CA VAL A 26 -10.04 29.45 -1.93
C VAL A 26 -9.31 30.65 -2.50
N THR A 27 -8.17 30.43 -3.16
CA THR A 27 -7.37 31.50 -3.77
C THR A 27 -8.15 32.29 -4.80
N GLY A 28 -7.80 33.56 -4.99
CA GLY A 28 -8.29 34.36 -6.11
C GLY A 28 -7.76 33.86 -7.47
N PRO A 29 -8.47 34.14 -8.57
CA PRO A 29 -8.10 33.64 -9.90
C PRO A 29 -6.83 34.27 -10.50
N THR A 30 -6.36 35.39 -9.94
CA THR A 30 -5.17 36.13 -10.41
C THR A 30 -3.87 35.67 -9.74
N MET A 31 -3.94 34.72 -8.81
CA MET A 31 -2.77 34.23 -8.09
C MET A 31 -1.87 33.38 -8.99
N ASN A 32 -0.56 33.53 -8.87
CA ASN A 32 0.42 32.68 -9.56
C ASN A 32 0.59 31.33 -8.85
N VAL A 33 -0.49 30.56 -8.77
CA VAL A 33 -0.52 29.22 -8.18
C VAL A 33 -1.30 28.27 -9.07
N LYS A 34 -0.96 26.98 -9.01
CA LYS A 34 -1.65 25.95 -9.78
C LYS A 34 -3.14 25.93 -9.42
N ASP A 35 -4.00 25.97 -10.44
CA ASP A 35 -5.46 25.99 -10.30
C ASP A 35 -6.00 27.16 -9.44
N ALA A 36 -5.39 28.35 -9.58
CA ALA A 36 -5.86 29.59 -8.97
C ALA A 36 -7.36 29.81 -9.21
N GLY A 37 -8.07 30.27 -8.19
CA GLY A 37 -9.53 30.43 -8.25
C GLY A 37 -10.32 29.15 -8.00
N LYS A 38 -9.69 27.97 -7.98
CA LYS A 38 -10.37 26.65 -7.86
C LYS A 38 -9.93 25.81 -6.65
N ARG A 39 -8.72 25.99 -6.09
CA ARG A 39 -8.20 25.15 -4.99
C ARG A 39 -7.91 25.91 -3.69
N PRO A 40 -8.18 25.31 -2.51
CA PRO A 40 -7.74 25.85 -1.22
C PRO A 40 -6.24 25.61 -1.03
N GLN A 41 -5.56 26.59 -0.43
CA GLN A 41 -4.15 26.49 -0.04
C GLN A 41 -3.99 26.13 1.45
N LEU A 42 -5.10 25.97 2.16
CA LEU A 42 -5.13 25.59 3.57
C LEU A 42 -4.73 24.10 3.72
N PRO A 43 -3.69 23.76 4.51
CA PRO A 43 -3.36 22.36 4.80
C PRO A 43 -4.49 21.69 5.59
N ASP A 44 -4.80 20.44 5.25
CA ASP A 44 -5.87 19.65 5.88
C ASP A 44 -7.24 20.37 5.90
N TRP A 45 -7.53 21.11 4.81
CA TRP A 45 -8.73 21.93 4.70
C TRP A 45 -10.03 21.12 4.85
N GLN A 46 -10.03 19.85 4.45
CA GLN A 46 -11.20 18.98 4.57
C GLN A 46 -11.64 18.85 6.04
N ARG A 47 -10.69 18.66 6.96
CA ARG A 47 -10.97 18.56 8.39
C ARG A 47 -11.16 19.94 9.02
N ARG A 48 -10.30 20.90 8.65
CA ARG A 48 -10.29 22.22 9.28
C ARG A 48 -11.51 23.08 8.96
N CYS A 49 -12.10 22.91 7.78
CA CYS A 49 -13.30 23.64 7.38
C CYS A 49 -14.60 22.97 7.87
N LEU A 50 -14.56 21.70 8.26
CA LEU A 50 -15.75 20.96 8.70
C LEU A 50 -16.34 21.58 9.98
N ASP A 51 -15.52 21.84 11.00
CA ASP A 51 -16.00 22.38 12.28
C ASP A 51 -15.36 23.75 12.61
N ALA A 52 -15.04 24.55 11.59
CA ALA A 52 -14.39 25.84 11.78
C ALA A 52 -15.22 26.75 12.70
N SER A 53 -14.63 27.20 13.81
CA SER A 53 -15.25 28.18 14.70
C SER A 53 -15.27 29.57 14.04
N PRO A 54 -16.15 30.51 14.47
CA PRO A 54 -16.13 31.89 13.98
C PRO A 54 -14.74 32.52 14.07
N GLU A 55 -14.02 32.30 15.17
CA GLU A 55 -12.67 32.81 15.40
C GLU A 55 -11.64 32.18 14.46
N GLU A 56 -11.82 30.91 14.05
CA GLU A 56 -10.99 30.29 13.02
C GLU A 56 -11.25 30.93 11.64
N ILE A 57 -12.51 31.18 11.30
CA ILE A 57 -12.90 31.83 10.03
C ILE A 57 -12.33 33.25 9.95
N GLU A 58 -12.43 34.04 11.02
CA GLU A 58 -11.85 35.38 11.09
C GLU A 58 -10.32 35.38 10.93
N ARG A 59 -9.64 34.36 11.46
CA ARG A 59 -8.19 34.20 11.31
C ARG A 59 -7.77 33.90 9.87
N TRP A 60 -8.63 33.31 9.04
CA TRP A 60 -8.29 33.04 7.63
C TRP A 60 -8.00 34.30 6.84
N ALA A 61 -8.69 35.42 7.11
CA ALA A 61 -8.45 36.68 6.40
C ALA A 61 -7.06 37.25 6.66
N ARG A 62 -6.52 37.05 7.87
CA ARG A 62 -5.16 37.50 8.23
C ARG A 62 -4.09 36.57 7.66
N ARG A 63 -4.34 35.26 7.67
CA ARG A 63 -3.35 34.23 7.30
C ARG A 63 -3.31 33.96 5.79
N TYR A 64 -4.43 34.16 5.10
CA TYR A 64 -4.58 33.91 3.67
C TYR A 64 -5.36 35.05 3.00
N PRO A 65 -4.79 36.26 2.95
CA PRO A 65 -5.47 37.43 2.39
C PRO A 65 -5.85 37.26 0.91
N ASP A 66 -5.08 36.45 0.18
CA ASP A 66 -5.31 36.18 -1.25
C ASP A 66 -6.41 35.14 -1.50
N ASN A 67 -7.01 34.58 -0.45
CA ASN A 67 -8.14 33.67 -0.59
C ASN A 67 -9.44 34.46 -0.73
N THR A 68 -9.64 35.07 -1.89
CA THR A 68 -10.80 35.92 -2.20
C THR A 68 -12.03 35.11 -2.64
N ASN A 69 -11.85 33.87 -3.10
CA ASN A 69 -12.96 32.97 -3.43
C ASN A 69 -13.39 32.16 -2.20
N THR A 70 -14.64 31.68 -2.22
CA THR A 70 -15.18 30.82 -1.16
C THR A 70 -15.86 29.59 -1.77
N GLY A 71 -15.40 28.42 -1.34
CA GLY A 71 -16.01 27.14 -1.64
C GLY A 71 -16.91 26.62 -0.52
N LEU A 72 -17.65 25.56 -0.84
CA LEU A 72 -18.52 24.84 0.09
C LEU A 72 -18.04 23.40 0.19
N LEU A 73 -17.66 22.99 1.40
CA LEU A 73 -17.16 21.64 1.67
C LEU A 73 -18.29 20.62 1.46
N CYS A 74 -17.99 19.61 0.65
CA CYS A 74 -18.88 18.52 0.32
C CYS A 74 -18.65 17.31 1.26
N GLY A 75 -19.69 16.51 1.43
CA GLY A 75 -19.80 15.46 2.43
C GLY A 75 -21.26 15.20 2.72
N ARG A 76 -21.82 15.93 3.70
CA ARG A 76 -23.29 16.01 3.85
C ARG A 76 -23.92 16.91 2.78
N MET A 77 -23.18 17.89 2.26
CA MET A 77 -23.54 18.60 1.03
C MET A 77 -23.06 17.79 -0.17
N VAL A 78 -23.90 17.62 -1.19
CA VAL A 78 -23.51 17.04 -2.48
C VAL A 78 -23.80 18.02 -3.61
N GLY A 79 -22.80 18.23 -4.47
CA GLY A 79 -22.93 19.06 -5.68
C GLY A 79 -22.98 18.18 -6.93
N VAL A 80 -24.08 18.21 -7.67
CA VAL A 80 -24.19 17.60 -9.00
C VAL A 80 -23.63 18.59 -10.02
N ASP A 81 -22.38 18.41 -10.43
CA ASP A 81 -21.67 19.27 -11.39
C ASP A 81 -21.85 18.74 -12.82
N ILE A 82 -22.63 19.44 -13.63
CA ILE A 82 -22.92 19.09 -15.02
C ILE A 82 -21.93 19.83 -15.92
N ASP A 83 -20.81 19.18 -16.21
CA ASP A 83 -19.71 19.70 -17.02
C ASP A 83 -19.94 19.40 -18.52
N VAL A 84 -21.02 19.97 -19.07
CA VAL A 84 -21.51 19.73 -20.43
C VAL A 84 -21.60 21.07 -21.17
N LEU A 85 -20.97 21.16 -22.35
CA LEU A 85 -20.92 22.39 -23.15
C LEU A 85 -22.04 22.51 -24.20
N ARG A 86 -22.87 21.47 -24.37
CA ARG A 86 -24.04 21.48 -25.25
C ARG A 86 -25.27 21.97 -24.47
N PRO A 87 -25.87 23.13 -24.79
CA PRO A 87 -26.94 23.72 -24.00
C PRO A 87 -28.15 22.80 -23.80
N GLU A 88 -28.61 22.14 -24.85
CA GLU A 88 -29.80 21.27 -24.83
C GLU A 88 -29.55 20.04 -23.93
N LEU A 89 -28.38 19.42 -24.06
CA LEU A 89 -28.01 18.25 -23.25
C LEU A 89 -27.74 18.63 -21.79
N SER A 90 -27.10 19.77 -21.53
CA SER A 90 -26.89 20.29 -20.17
C SER A 90 -28.23 20.55 -19.48
N GLY A 91 -29.18 21.17 -20.19
CA GLY A 91 -30.55 21.38 -19.71
C GLY A 91 -31.27 20.07 -19.40
N ALA A 92 -31.25 19.11 -20.34
CA ALA A 92 -31.88 17.81 -20.15
C ALA A 92 -31.32 17.03 -18.96
N LEU A 93 -30.00 17.07 -18.76
CA LEU A 93 -29.35 16.44 -17.59
C LEU A 93 -29.72 17.13 -16.28
N ALA A 94 -29.83 18.46 -16.28
CA ALA A 94 -30.26 19.21 -15.10
C ALA A 94 -31.73 18.91 -14.75
N ASP A 95 -32.59 18.80 -15.75
CA ASP A 95 -34.00 18.43 -15.57
C ASP A 95 -34.13 16.99 -15.07
N ARG A 96 -33.32 16.08 -15.61
CA ARG A 96 -33.30 14.69 -15.14
C ARG A 96 -32.86 14.58 -13.68
N ALA A 97 -31.82 15.33 -13.29
CA ALA A 97 -31.39 15.42 -11.90
C ALA A 97 -32.52 15.93 -10.99
N ARG A 98 -33.26 16.98 -11.38
CA ARG A 98 -34.40 17.48 -10.60
C ARG A 98 -35.57 16.51 -10.51
N GLN A 99 -35.83 15.73 -11.56
CA GLN A 99 -36.89 14.71 -11.54
C GLN A 99 -36.56 13.56 -10.58
N LEU A 100 -35.30 13.11 -10.57
CA LEU A 100 -34.88 11.95 -9.78
C LEU A 100 -34.55 12.30 -8.32
N LEU A 101 -33.91 13.46 -8.10
CA LEU A 101 -33.42 13.91 -6.79
C LEU A 101 -34.37 14.91 -6.10
N GLY A 102 -35.39 15.39 -6.81
CA GLY A 102 -36.27 16.45 -6.37
C GLY A 102 -35.81 17.86 -6.80
N PRO A 103 -36.71 18.85 -6.76
CA PRO A 103 -36.38 20.23 -7.11
C PRO A 103 -35.43 20.82 -6.07
N THR A 104 -34.34 21.44 -6.51
CA THR A 104 -33.43 22.18 -5.64
C THR A 104 -33.43 23.67 -5.97
N PRO A 105 -33.47 24.56 -4.96
CA PRO A 105 -33.32 26.00 -5.16
C PRO A 105 -31.85 26.41 -5.41
N LEU A 106 -30.89 25.51 -5.16
CA LEU A 106 -29.46 25.78 -5.29
C LEU A 106 -28.94 25.41 -6.68
N VAL A 107 -29.06 26.35 -7.61
CA VAL A 107 -28.48 26.25 -8.96
C VAL A 107 -27.33 27.24 -9.10
N ARG A 108 -26.12 26.76 -9.35
CA ARG A 108 -24.93 27.60 -9.47
C ARG A 108 -24.34 27.57 -10.87
N ILE A 109 -24.17 28.76 -11.44
CA ILE A 109 -23.60 28.96 -12.78
C ILE A 109 -22.27 29.72 -12.65
N GLY A 110 -21.18 29.08 -13.09
CA GLY A 110 -19.87 29.73 -13.25
C GLY A 110 -19.53 30.05 -14.71
N ARG A 111 -19.81 29.09 -15.60
CA ARG A 111 -19.61 29.19 -17.04
C ARG A 111 -20.75 28.48 -17.75
N GLU A 112 -21.61 29.23 -18.42
CA GLU A 112 -22.69 28.65 -19.22
C GLU A 112 -22.14 27.80 -20.39
N PRO A 113 -22.82 26.71 -20.78
CA PRO A 113 -24.08 26.18 -20.24
C PRO A 113 -23.92 25.21 -19.05
N LYS A 114 -22.75 25.17 -18.40
CA LYS A 114 -22.48 24.27 -17.26
C LYS A 114 -23.18 24.76 -16.00
N VAL A 115 -23.76 23.83 -15.26
CA VAL A 115 -24.52 24.12 -14.04
C VAL A 115 -24.14 23.16 -12.93
N LEU A 116 -24.24 23.62 -11.67
CA LEU A 116 -24.11 22.78 -10.49
C LEU A 116 -25.40 22.85 -9.68
N LEU A 117 -25.91 21.71 -9.25
CA LEU A 117 -27.11 21.57 -8.42
C LEU A 117 -26.74 21.11 -7.01
N GLY A 118 -27.24 21.77 -5.96
CA GLY A 118 -26.94 21.44 -4.57
C GLY A 118 -28.02 20.60 -3.88
N TYR A 119 -27.63 19.53 -3.21
CA TYR A 119 -28.50 18.64 -2.43
C TYR A 119 -27.86 18.27 -1.08
N ARG A 120 -28.64 17.65 -0.19
CA ARG A 120 -28.16 17.18 1.12
C ARG A 120 -28.24 15.65 1.24
N LEU A 121 -27.24 15.07 1.88
CA LEU A 121 -27.18 13.67 2.30
C LEU A 121 -27.26 13.59 3.82
N ASP A 122 -27.96 12.58 4.34
CA ASP A 122 -27.89 12.26 5.76
C ASP A 122 -26.52 11.67 6.12
N ILE A 123 -26.12 10.64 5.37
CA ILE A 123 -24.82 9.96 5.48
C ILE A 123 -23.93 10.34 4.28
N PRO A 124 -22.75 10.94 4.50
CA PRO A 124 -21.84 11.28 3.41
C PRO A 124 -21.38 10.05 2.61
N THR A 125 -21.36 10.14 1.27
CA THR A 125 -20.76 9.12 0.38
C THR A 125 -19.50 9.65 -0.31
N ASP A 126 -18.77 8.78 -1.00
CA ASP A 126 -17.62 9.11 -1.83
C ASP A 126 -18.04 9.70 -3.18
N LYS A 127 -17.07 10.27 -3.91
CA LYS A 127 -17.33 10.88 -5.22
C LYS A 127 -17.81 9.84 -6.24
N LEU A 128 -18.84 10.18 -7.00
CA LEU A 128 -19.31 9.44 -8.18
C LEU A 128 -19.18 10.31 -9.44
N GLN A 129 -18.99 9.71 -10.61
CA GLN A 129 -18.92 10.44 -11.88
C GLN A 129 -19.18 9.51 -13.06
N THR A 130 -19.64 10.08 -14.17
CA THR A 130 -19.68 9.36 -15.46
C THR A 130 -18.27 9.10 -15.98
N ALA A 131 -18.13 8.19 -16.94
CA ALA A 131 -16.90 8.09 -17.72
C ALA A 131 -16.55 9.44 -18.39
N ALA A 132 -15.26 9.65 -18.69
CA ALA A 132 -14.81 10.78 -19.50
C ALA A 132 -15.18 10.53 -20.97
N LEU A 133 -16.28 11.14 -21.41
CA LEU A 133 -16.83 10.98 -22.75
C LEU A 133 -16.45 12.17 -23.62
N HIS A 134 -16.33 11.94 -24.92
CA HIS A 134 -15.95 12.96 -25.88
C HIS A 134 -16.95 12.94 -27.05
N PHE A 135 -17.25 14.09 -27.64
CA PHE A 135 -18.03 14.23 -28.88
C PHE A 135 -17.14 14.32 -30.12
N THR A 136 -17.53 13.70 -31.22
CA THR A 136 -16.63 13.46 -32.38
C THR A 136 -16.37 14.71 -33.20
N ASP A 137 -17.30 15.65 -33.11
CA ASP A 137 -17.36 16.99 -33.70
C ASP A 137 -16.80 18.08 -32.75
N ASP A 138 -16.27 17.73 -31.56
CA ASP A 138 -15.58 18.71 -30.71
C ASP A 138 -14.09 18.82 -31.12
N PRO A 139 -13.68 19.92 -31.77
CA PRO A 139 -12.31 20.11 -32.25
C PRO A 139 -11.27 20.19 -31.12
N LEU A 140 -11.69 20.47 -29.88
CA LEU A 140 -10.81 20.54 -28.71
C LEU A 140 -10.72 19.20 -27.96
N GLU A 141 -11.44 18.17 -28.43
CA GLU A 141 -11.62 16.88 -27.76
C GLU A 141 -11.90 17.01 -26.25
N LYS A 142 -12.69 18.01 -25.85
CA LYS A 142 -12.89 18.28 -24.43
C LYS A 142 -13.75 17.17 -23.83
N ALA A 143 -13.32 16.68 -22.66
CA ALA A 143 -14.11 15.70 -21.94
C ALA A 143 -15.43 16.32 -21.46
N THR A 144 -16.52 15.59 -21.63
CA THR A 144 -17.85 15.85 -21.10
C THR A 144 -18.14 14.83 -20.01
N LYS A 145 -18.64 15.30 -18.86
CA LYS A 145 -18.92 14.45 -17.70
C LYS A 145 -19.96 15.07 -16.77
N VAL A 146 -20.64 14.23 -16.00
CA VAL A 146 -21.39 14.65 -14.80
C VAL A 146 -20.64 14.12 -13.58
N GLU A 147 -20.30 15.00 -12.65
CA GLU A 147 -19.59 14.66 -11.42
C GLU A 147 -20.45 14.95 -10.18
N LEU A 148 -20.48 14.01 -9.23
CA LEU A 148 -21.09 14.19 -7.93
C LEU A 148 -20.01 14.50 -6.90
N LEU A 149 -19.89 15.78 -6.54
CA LEU A 149 -18.93 16.26 -5.55
C LEU A 149 -19.46 15.96 -4.14
N ALA A 150 -18.83 14.98 -3.48
CA ALA A 150 -19.23 14.47 -2.17
C ALA A 150 -18.05 14.51 -1.17
N ARG A 151 -17.90 13.52 -0.28
CA ARG A 151 -16.92 13.52 0.83
C ARG A 151 -15.51 13.89 0.36
N GLY A 152 -14.90 14.83 1.06
CA GLY A 152 -13.52 15.26 0.83
C GLY A 152 -13.32 16.18 -0.37
N GLN A 153 -14.39 16.59 -1.05
CA GLN A 153 -14.37 17.56 -2.15
C GLN A 153 -14.98 18.91 -1.71
N HIS A 154 -14.85 19.94 -2.54
CA HIS A 154 -15.61 21.18 -2.43
C HIS A 154 -15.91 21.70 -3.83
N TYR A 155 -16.88 22.60 -3.96
CA TYR A 155 -17.02 23.43 -5.15
C TYR A 155 -16.97 24.91 -4.78
N VAL A 156 -16.51 25.75 -5.71
CA VAL A 156 -16.48 27.21 -5.52
C VAL A 156 -17.87 27.77 -5.80
N GLY A 157 -18.48 28.37 -4.77
CA GLY A 157 -19.83 28.94 -4.83
C GLY A 157 -19.84 30.47 -4.95
N PHE A 158 -18.78 31.14 -4.48
CA PHE A 158 -18.69 32.59 -4.42
C PHE A 158 -17.27 33.08 -4.77
N GLY A 159 -17.20 34.26 -5.39
CA GLY A 159 -15.96 34.85 -5.92
C GLY A 159 -15.94 34.88 -7.44
N VAL A 160 -14.75 34.99 -8.04
CA VAL A 160 -14.57 35.16 -9.49
C VAL A 160 -14.13 33.85 -10.15
N HIS A 161 -14.80 33.46 -11.23
CA HIS A 161 -14.48 32.26 -11.99
C HIS A 161 -13.24 32.51 -12.89
N PRO A 162 -12.23 31.63 -12.88
CA PRO A 162 -10.94 31.90 -13.53
C PRO A 162 -10.97 31.91 -15.07
N GLU A 163 -11.90 31.21 -15.72
CA GLU A 163 -11.97 31.21 -17.19
C GLU A 163 -12.83 32.35 -17.74
N THR A 164 -14.01 32.59 -17.16
CA THR A 164 -14.93 33.65 -17.60
C THR A 164 -14.54 35.02 -17.05
N GLN A 165 -13.67 35.07 -16.03
CA GLN A 165 -13.33 36.28 -15.27
C GLN A 165 -14.57 37.00 -14.71
N ALA A 166 -15.68 36.27 -14.61
CA ALA A 166 -16.95 36.75 -14.12
C ALA A 166 -17.28 36.06 -12.79
N PRO A 167 -18.06 36.70 -11.92
CA PRO A 167 -18.46 36.09 -10.65
C PRO A 167 -19.38 34.88 -10.81
N TYR A 168 -19.30 33.93 -9.87
CA TYR A 168 -20.27 32.84 -9.78
C TYR A 168 -21.68 33.40 -9.50
N ARG A 169 -22.69 32.84 -10.16
CA ARG A 169 -24.09 33.29 -10.09
C ARG A 169 -25.00 32.19 -9.55
N TRP A 170 -26.02 32.64 -8.84
CA TRP A 170 -27.10 31.84 -8.29
C TRP A 170 -28.42 32.42 -8.82
N PRO A 171 -29.01 31.86 -9.89
CA PRO A 171 -30.16 32.48 -10.56
C PRO A 171 -31.42 32.52 -9.71
N ASP A 172 -31.67 31.47 -8.92
CA ASP A 172 -32.92 31.30 -8.16
C ASP A 172 -32.72 31.67 -6.69
N ALA A 173 -31.90 30.89 -5.97
CA ALA A 173 -31.52 31.14 -4.58
C ALA A 173 -30.07 30.72 -4.34
N SER A 174 -29.49 31.15 -3.21
CA SER A 174 -28.11 30.85 -2.85
C SER A 174 -27.98 30.31 -1.42
N PRO A 175 -26.82 29.73 -1.07
CA PRO A 175 -26.55 29.31 0.30
C PRO A 175 -26.59 30.43 1.37
N LEU A 176 -26.76 31.70 0.97
CA LEU A 176 -26.93 32.83 1.88
C LEU A 176 -28.39 33.13 2.23
N ASN A 177 -29.36 32.52 1.53
CA ASN A 177 -30.78 32.69 1.81
C ASN A 177 -31.56 31.38 1.88
N VAL A 178 -30.89 30.22 1.78
CA VAL A 178 -31.47 28.89 1.98
C VAL A 178 -30.67 28.17 3.07
N ASP A 179 -31.31 27.76 4.16
CA ASP A 179 -30.65 26.98 5.21
C ASP A 179 -30.30 25.56 4.74
N PHE A 180 -29.18 25.02 5.23
CA PHE A 180 -28.70 23.70 4.82
C PHE A 180 -29.72 22.58 5.07
N THR A 181 -30.52 22.70 6.14
CA THR A 181 -31.56 21.73 6.49
C THR A 181 -32.72 21.70 5.48
N ASP A 182 -32.95 22.80 4.78
CA ASP A 182 -34.05 22.97 3.82
C ASP A 182 -33.72 22.42 2.44
N LEU A 183 -32.47 22.00 2.24
CA LEU A 183 -32.08 21.35 1.00
C LEU A 183 -32.75 19.98 0.86
N PRO A 184 -33.20 19.63 -0.37
CA PRO A 184 -33.75 18.31 -0.64
C PRO A 184 -32.76 17.22 -0.26
N GLU A 185 -33.24 16.29 0.57
CA GLU A 185 -32.48 15.14 1.02
C GLU A 185 -32.53 14.04 -0.03
N VAL A 186 -31.36 13.51 -0.38
CA VAL A 186 -31.21 12.45 -1.38
C VAL A 186 -30.53 11.24 -0.76
N THR A 187 -30.63 10.10 -1.43
CA THR A 187 -29.97 8.85 -1.03
C THR A 187 -28.82 8.50 -1.96
N GLU A 188 -27.86 7.73 -1.47
CA GLU A 188 -26.76 7.20 -2.29
C GLU A 188 -27.27 6.41 -3.51
N GLY A 189 -28.34 5.63 -3.35
CA GLY A 189 -28.97 4.90 -4.46
C GLY A 189 -29.46 5.80 -5.59
N GLN A 190 -30.11 6.93 -5.26
CA GLN A 190 -30.55 7.90 -6.26
C GLN A 190 -29.38 8.58 -6.98
N LEU A 191 -28.27 8.83 -6.27
CA LEU A 191 -27.05 9.40 -6.86
C LEU A 191 -26.39 8.43 -7.84
N HIS A 192 -26.31 7.13 -7.51
CA HIS A 192 -25.83 6.10 -8.44
C HIS A 192 -26.71 6.00 -9.68
N GLN A 193 -28.03 6.02 -9.50
CA GLN A 193 -28.98 5.99 -10.61
C GLN A 193 -28.81 7.20 -11.52
N LEU A 194 -28.66 8.41 -10.96
CA LEU A 194 -28.44 9.63 -11.76
C LEU A 194 -27.17 9.53 -12.61
N VAL A 195 -26.07 9.02 -12.06
CA VAL A 195 -24.81 8.87 -12.81
C VAL A 195 -24.97 7.88 -13.97
N ALA A 196 -25.67 6.75 -13.75
CA ALA A 196 -25.93 5.77 -14.78
C ALA A 196 -26.77 6.35 -15.93
N GLU A 197 -27.88 7.01 -15.60
CA GLU A 197 -28.77 7.64 -16.58
C GLU A 197 -28.10 8.83 -17.30
N ALA A 198 -27.29 9.62 -16.59
CA ALA A 198 -26.53 10.71 -17.20
C ALA A 198 -25.50 10.20 -18.20
N GLU A 199 -24.81 9.10 -17.89
CA GLU A 199 -23.88 8.47 -18.83
C GLU A 199 -24.60 7.96 -20.08
N GLU A 200 -25.77 7.34 -19.92
CA GLU A 200 -26.62 6.89 -21.03
C GLU A 200 -27.03 8.06 -21.94
N MET A 201 -27.59 9.14 -21.37
CA MET A 201 -27.99 10.33 -22.13
C MET A 201 -26.82 10.97 -22.90
N ILE A 202 -25.61 11.03 -22.29
CA ILE A 202 -24.43 11.59 -22.96
C ILE A 202 -23.96 10.68 -24.11
N ARG A 203 -24.07 9.36 -23.95
CA ARG A 203 -23.74 8.38 -25.00
C ARG A 203 -24.75 8.40 -26.15
N GLU A 204 -26.05 8.50 -25.85
CA GLU A 204 -27.11 8.64 -26.86
C GLU A 204 -26.94 9.91 -27.69
N ALA A 205 -26.41 10.99 -27.09
CA ALA A 205 -26.05 12.21 -27.80
C ALA A 205 -24.81 12.06 -28.72
N GLY A 206 -24.21 10.87 -28.80
CA GLY A 206 -23.10 10.55 -29.71
C GLY A 206 -21.70 10.66 -29.08
N ALA A 207 -21.60 10.74 -27.76
CA ALA A 207 -20.30 10.75 -27.10
C ALA A 207 -19.75 9.34 -26.83
N ALA A 208 -18.43 9.20 -26.88
CA ALA A 208 -17.73 7.96 -26.58
C ALA A 208 -16.40 8.23 -25.88
N THR A 209 -15.86 7.23 -25.18
CA THR A 209 -14.52 7.31 -24.57
C THR A 209 -13.42 7.32 -25.64
N LYS A 210 -12.25 7.89 -25.32
CA LYS A 210 -11.08 7.84 -26.24
C LYS A 210 -10.67 6.41 -26.61
N ARG A 211 -10.84 5.45 -25.69
CA ARG A 211 -10.53 4.04 -25.93
C ARG A 211 -11.46 3.42 -26.98
N GLU A 212 -12.77 3.64 -26.84
CA GLU A 212 -13.77 3.14 -27.80
C GLU A 212 -13.52 3.74 -29.19
N ARG A 213 -13.25 5.05 -29.28
CA ARG A 213 -12.88 5.72 -30.54
C ARG A 213 -11.64 5.13 -31.19
N LYS A 214 -10.58 4.89 -30.41
CA LYS A 214 -9.33 4.29 -30.91
C LYS A 214 -9.57 2.86 -31.42
N GLN A 215 -10.42 2.09 -30.73
CA GLN A 215 -10.81 0.75 -31.18
C GLN A 215 -11.64 0.79 -32.45
N GLU A 216 -12.55 1.75 -32.59
CA GLU A 216 -13.36 1.92 -33.79
C GLU A 216 -12.51 2.38 -34.98
N GLY A 217 -11.62 3.35 -34.80
CA GLY A 217 -10.64 3.76 -35.80
C GLY A 217 -9.76 2.59 -36.25
N LYS A 218 -9.24 1.79 -35.31
CA LYS A 218 -8.47 0.58 -35.61
C LYS A 218 -9.29 -0.46 -36.40
N LYS A 219 -10.57 -0.66 -36.06
CA LYS A 219 -11.48 -1.55 -36.81
C LYS A 219 -11.71 -1.05 -38.25
N ARG A 220 -11.87 0.26 -38.45
CA ARG A 220 -12.01 0.88 -39.79
C ARG A 220 -10.75 0.66 -40.61
N GLU A 221 -9.58 0.94 -40.05
CA GLU A 221 -8.29 0.68 -40.71
C GLU A 221 -8.08 -0.81 -41.01
N ASP A 222 -8.40 -1.71 -40.09
CA ASP A 222 -8.30 -3.16 -40.31
C ASP A 222 -9.24 -3.64 -41.42
N LYS A 223 -10.45 -3.07 -41.53
CA LYS A 223 -11.40 -3.37 -42.60
C LYS A 223 -10.89 -2.87 -43.95
N GLY A 224 -10.41 -1.62 -44.01
CA GLY A 224 -9.80 -1.04 -45.22
C GLY A 224 -8.57 -1.82 -45.70
N ARG A 225 -7.63 -2.13 -44.80
CA ARG A 225 -6.43 -2.96 -45.10
C ARG A 225 -6.80 -4.33 -45.64
N ARG A 226 -7.76 -5.02 -45.01
CA ARG A 226 -8.21 -6.36 -45.45
C ARG A 226 -8.87 -6.34 -46.81
N ALA A 227 -9.67 -5.32 -47.10
CA ALA A 227 -10.35 -5.19 -48.39
C ALA A 227 -9.37 -4.91 -49.53
N ALA A 228 -8.37 -4.05 -49.28
CA ALA A 228 -7.32 -3.74 -50.22
C ALA A 228 -6.27 -4.86 -50.34
N GLY A 229 -6.12 -5.71 -49.31
CA GLY A 229 -5.24 -6.87 -49.33
C GLY A 229 -3.77 -6.55 -49.10
N PHE A 230 -3.45 -5.57 -48.24
CA PHE A 230 -2.08 -5.23 -47.85
C PHE A 230 -1.87 -5.33 -46.32
N GLY A 231 -0.65 -5.69 -45.90
CA GLY A 231 -0.25 -5.85 -44.49
C GLY A 231 0.10 -4.54 -43.75
N LEU A 232 0.37 -4.64 -42.44
CA LEU A 232 0.61 -3.48 -41.54
C LEU A 232 1.80 -2.58 -41.96
N HIS A 233 2.75 -3.12 -42.74
CA HIS A 233 3.95 -2.43 -43.22
C HIS A 233 4.04 -2.39 -44.76
N GLN A 234 2.95 -2.72 -45.45
CA GLN A 234 2.89 -2.72 -46.91
C GLN A 234 2.10 -1.51 -47.38
N ARG A 235 2.52 -0.92 -48.50
CA ARG A 235 1.75 0.12 -49.20
C ARG A 235 1.08 -0.51 -50.43
N PRO A 236 -0.20 -0.25 -50.68
CA PRO A 236 -0.85 -0.70 -51.91
C PRO A 236 -0.22 -0.01 -53.12
N ASP A 237 -0.20 -0.70 -54.25
CA ASP A 237 0.25 -0.09 -55.50
C ASP A 237 -0.67 1.05 -55.93
N ARG A 238 -0.12 1.95 -56.74
CA ARG A 238 -0.83 3.15 -57.19
C ARG A 238 -2.10 2.82 -57.98
N ALA A 239 -2.10 1.78 -58.81
CA ALA A 239 -3.26 1.37 -59.59
C ALA A 239 -4.44 0.93 -58.69
N THR A 240 -4.15 0.24 -57.58
CA THR A 240 -5.14 -0.17 -56.59
C THR A 240 -5.70 1.02 -55.81
N ILE A 241 -4.87 2.05 -55.55
CA ILE A 241 -5.31 3.30 -54.91
C ILE A 241 -6.20 4.11 -55.87
N GLU A 242 -5.84 4.20 -57.15
CA GLU A 242 -6.62 4.87 -58.20
C GLU A 242 -7.99 4.23 -58.39
N ASP A 243 -8.04 2.90 -58.50
CA ASP A 243 -9.28 2.12 -58.62
C ASP A 243 -10.21 2.33 -57.41
N ALA A 244 -9.66 2.30 -56.19
CA ALA A 244 -10.43 2.57 -54.98
C ALA A 244 -10.92 4.02 -54.90
N LEU A 245 -10.08 5.00 -55.25
CA LEU A 245 -10.42 6.42 -55.22
C LEU A 245 -11.55 6.75 -56.20
N ALA A 246 -11.59 6.11 -57.38
CA ALA A 246 -12.65 6.29 -58.37
C ALA A 246 -14.05 5.90 -57.86
N HIS A 247 -14.12 5.06 -56.83
CA HIS A 247 -15.38 4.63 -56.22
C HIS A 247 -15.78 5.48 -55.01
N VAL A 248 -14.93 6.41 -54.55
CA VAL A 248 -15.23 7.29 -53.42
C VAL A 248 -15.89 8.57 -53.94
N PRO A 249 -17.18 8.83 -53.67
CA PRO A 249 -17.81 10.09 -54.05
C PRO A 249 -17.19 11.25 -53.28
N ASN A 250 -17.16 12.44 -53.89
CA ASN A 250 -16.68 13.66 -53.25
C ASN A 250 -17.84 14.52 -52.72
N ASP A 251 -18.67 13.91 -51.87
CA ASP A 251 -19.83 14.51 -51.19
C ASP A 251 -19.53 14.85 -49.72
N PHE A 252 -18.25 14.95 -49.36
CA PHE A 252 -17.79 15.21 -48.01
C PHE A 252 -17.95 16.67 -47.55
N ASP A 253 -17.98 16.86 -46.23
CA ASP A 253 -17.66 18.14 -45.61
C ASP A 253 -16.15 18.42 -45.68
N TYR A 254 -15.73 19.61 -45.25
CA TYR A 254 -14.33 20.02 -45.32
C TYR A 254 -13.39 19.03 -44.60
N ASP A 255 -13.82 18.45 -43.48
CA ASP A 255 -13.02 17.51 -42.70
C ASP A 255 -12.91 16.14 -43.39
N GLY A 256 -14.00 15.64 -43.98
CA GLY A 256 -13.98 14.43 -44.81
C GLY A 256 -13.11 14.59 -46.05
N TRP A 257 -13.18 15.75 -46.72
CA TRP A 257 -12.32 16.08 -47.85
C TRP A 257 -10.85 16.07 -47.44
N VAL A 258 -10.48 16.80 -46.38
CA VAL A 258 -9.10 16.82 -45.83
C VAL A 258 -8.61 15.42 -45.44
N ARG A 259 -9.47 14.54 -44.91
CA ARG A 259 -9.11 13.17 -44.54
C ARG A 259 -8.72 12.31 -45.74
N ILE A 260 -9.41 12.44 -46.88
CA ILE A 260 -9.01 11.76 -48.12
C ILE A 260 -7.65 12.27 -48.60
N GLY A 261 -7.38 13.56 -48.45
CA GLY A 261 -6.08 14.17 -48.75
C GLY A 261 -4.93 13.58 -47.92
N PHE A 262 -5.12 13.45 -46.61
CA PHE A 262 -4.14 12.77 -45.75
C PHE A 262 -3.97 11.29 -46.09
N ALA A 263 -5.05 10.57 -46.41
CA ALA A 263 -4.99 9.15 -46.78
C ALA A 263 -4.18 8.94 -48.08
N LEU A 264 -4.40 9.79 -49.10
CA LEU A 264 -3.66 9.74 -50.36
C LEU A 264 -2.18 10.10 -50.17
N TYR A 265 -1.88 11.13 -49.36
CA TYR A 265 -0.50 11.51 -49.05
C TYR A 265 0.22 10.41 -48.25
N ASP A 266 -0.45 9.75 -47.29
CA ASP A 266 0.11 8.58 -46.58
C ASP A 266 0.44 7.44 -47.55
N GLY A 267 -0.44 7.13 -48.50
CA GLY A 267 -0.24 6.04 -49.46
C GLY A 267 0.83 6.31 -50.50
N LEU A 268 0.80 7.49 -51.12
CA LEU A 268 1.59 7.81 -52.32
C LEU A 268 2.69 8.86 -52.10
N GLY A 269 2.70 9.57 -50.97
CA GLY A 269 3.60 10.70 -50.75
C GLY A 269 3.41 11.79 -51.82
N GLU A 270 4.47 12.52 -52.15
CA GLU A 270 4.41 13.66 -53.10
C GLU A 270 3.84 13.31 -54.49
N VAL A 271 4.02 12.06 -54.95
CA VAL A 271 3.53 11.65 -56.28
C VAL A 271 2.01 11.47 -56.34
N GLY A 272 1.28 11.52 -55.22
CA GLY A 272 -0.19 11.39 -55.18
C GLY A 272 -0.98 12.66 -55.46
N ARG A 273 -0.30 13.79 -55.73
CA ARG A 273 -0.93 15.11 -55.87
C ARG A 273 -1.96 15.16 -57.00
N ASP A 274 -1.66 14.53 -58.12
CA ASP A 274 -2.51 14.50 -59.30
C ASP A 274 -3.83 13.75 -59.04
N LEU A 275 -3.79 12.67 -58.26
CA LEU A 275 -5.01 11.97 -57.84
C LEU A 275 -5.86 12.77 -56.86
N TRP A 276 -5.22 13.51 -55.96
CA TRP A 276 -5.91 14.40 -55.03
C TRP A 276 -6.60 15.58 -55.73
N GLU A 277 -5.89 16.24 -56.65
CA GLU A 277 -6.45 17.33 -57.45
C GLU A 277 -7.55 16.82 -58.39
N GLY A 278 -7.33 15.67 -59.05
CA GLY A 278 -8.30 15.04 -59.93
C GLY A 278 -9.59 14.59 -59.22
N TRP A 279 -9.47 14.01 -58.02
CA TRP A 279 -10.64 13.66 -57.21
C TRP A 279 -11.34 14.88 -56.62
N SER A 280 -10.59 15.90 -56.18
CA SER A 280 -11.17 17.14 -55.64
C SER A 280 -12.01 17.88 -56.67
N ALA A 281 -11.56 17.93 -57.93
CA ALA A 281 -12.27 18.56 -59.05
C ALA A 281 -13.62 17.91 -59.41
N THR A 282 -13.93 16.73 -58.87
CA THR A 282 -15.25 16.10 -59.04
C THR A 282 -16.35 16.76 -58.19
N SER A 283 -16.00 17.61 -57.23
CA SER A 283 -16.96 18.38 -56.42
C SER A 283 -17.26 19.73 -57.05
N SER A 284 -18.54 20.13 -57.01
CA SER A 284 -18.96 21.47 -57.46
C SER A 284 -18.46 22.62 -56.57
N LYS A 285 -17.85 22.30 -55.42
CA LYS A 285 -17.28 23.26 -54.45
C LYS A 285 -15.77 23.45 -54.59
N ASP A 286 -15.13 22.81 -55.56
CA ASP A 286 -13.66 22.84 -55.71
C ASP A 286 -13.13 24.21 -56.15
N ASP A 287 -12.01 24.61 -55.57
CA ASP A 287 -11.15 25.71 -56.04
C ASP A 287 -9.77 25.11 -56.30
N ALA A 288 -9.47 24.91 -57.58
CA ALA A 288 -8.22 24.29 -58.03
C ALA A 288 -6.97 24.98 -57.45
N THR A 289 -6.99 26.30 -57.26
CA THR A 289 -5.84 27.03 -56.69
C THR A 289 -5.69 26.74 -55.19
N PHE A 290 -6.80 26.68 -54.47
CA PHE A 290 -6.83 26.35 -53.04
C PHE A 290 -6.45 24.89 -52.79
N THR A 291 -7.04 23.96 -53.53
CA THR A 291 -6.78 22.51 -53.47
C THR A 291 -5.32 22.19 -53.71
N SER A 292 -4.73 22.82 -54.74
CA SER A 292 -3.33 22.66 -55.11
C SER A 292 -2.35 23.16 -54.03
N ARG A 293 -2.67 24.28 -53.36
CA ARG A 293 -1.89 24.80 -52.21
C ARG A 293 -2.01 23.93 -50.97
N LYS A 294 -3.15 23.23 -50.80
CA LYS A 294 -3.43 22.44 -49.60
C LYS A 294 -2.56 21.17 -49.52
N TRP A 295 -2.17 20.59 -50.66
CA TRP A 295 -1.44 19.32 -50.72
C TRP A 295 -0.18 19.27 -49.83
N SER A 296 0.66 20.32 -49.90
CA SER A 296 1.90 20.39 -49.12
C SER A 296 1.66 20.42 -47.60
N SER A 297 0.46 20.78 -47.14
CA SER A 297 0.13 20.75 -45.71
C SER A 297 -0.04 19.33 -45.16
N PHE A 298 -0.32 18.33 -46.01
CA PHE A 298 -0.56 16.96 -45.58
C PHE A 298 0.70 16.19 -45.15
N ALA A 299 1.88 16.66 -45.54
CA ALA A 299 3.18 16.13 -45.10
C ALA A 299 3.37 16.11 -43.57
N SER A 300 2.61 16.96 -42.85
CA SER A 300 2.70 17.11 -41.39
C SER A 300 1.73 16.21 -40.61
N GLY A 301 0.75 15.57 -41.26
CA GLY A 301 -0.26 14.74 -40.60
C GLY A 301 0.18 13.30 -40.40
N ARG A 302 -0.04 12.75 -39.20
CA ARG A 302 0.40 11.39 -38.82
C ARG A 302 -0.73 10.45 -38.34
N SER A 303 -1.98 10.90 -38.36
CA SER A 303 -3.10 10.20 -37.72
C SER A 303 -4.05 9.47 -38.67
N VAL A 304 -3.94 9.69 -39.99
CA VAL A 304 -4.79 9.08 -41.01
C VAL A 304 -3.93 8.27 -41.96
N THR A 305 -4.28 7.00 -42.17
CA THR A 305 -3.56 6.09 -43.06
C THR A 305 -4.32 5.87 -44.36
N ILE A 306 -3.62 5.40 -45.41
CA ILE A 306 -4.20 5.02 -46.71
C ILE A 306 -5.35 4.00 -46.58
N ALA A 307 -5.39 3.23 -45.49
CA ALA A 307 -6.49 2.31 -45.19
C ALA A 307 -7.86 3.01 -45.07
N THR A 308 -7.87 4.31 -44.74
CA THR A 308 -9.08 5.14 -44.63
C THR A 308 -9.76 5.29 -46.00
N LEU A 309 -8.97 5.50 -47.06
CA LEU A 309 -9.49 5.57 -48.43
C LEU A 309 -10.17 4.27 -48.83
N PHE A 310 -9.51 3.14 -48.60
CA PHE A 310 -10.07 1.82 -48.93
C PHE A 310 -11.30 1.47 -48.11
N TRP A 311 -11.39 1.95 -46.87
CA TRP A 311 -12.62 1.81 -46.10
C TRP A 311 -13.78 2.57 -46.76
N HIS A 312 -13.58 3.84 -47.13
CA HIS A 312 -14.60 4.62 -47.85
C HIS A 312 -14.98 4.00 -49.20
N ALA A 313 -13.99 3.49 -49.95
CA ALA A 313 -14.24 2.83 -51.23
C ALA A 313 -15.14 1.60 -51.04
N VAL A 314 -14.87 0.75 -50.02
CA VAL A 314 -15.69 -0.43 -49.73
C VAL A 314 -17.11 -0.07 -49.31
N GLU A 315 -17.29 0.98 -48.49
CA GLU A 315 -18.62 1.47 -48.12
C GLU A 315 -19.38 1.99 -49.36
N ALA A 316 -18.68 2.56 -50.34
CA ALA A 316 -19.23 2.94 -51.64
C ALA A 316 -19.35 1.76 -52.65
N GLY A 317 -19.14 0.52 -52.20
CA GLY A 317 -19.37 -0.69 -53.00
C GLY A 317 -18.15 -1.21 -53.76
N TRP A 318 -16.97 -0.61 -53.60
CA TRP A 318 -15.75 -1.06 -54.25
C TRP A 318 -15.36 -2.50 -53.85
N ARG A 319 -14.92 -3.27 -54.85
CA ARG A 319 -14.35 -4.61 -54.68
C ARG A 319 -13.11 -4.74 -55.55
N ARG A 320 -11.98 -5.11 -54.93
CA ARG A 320 -10.71 -5.31 -55.64
C ARG A 320 -10.84 -6.36 -56.75
N GLN A 321 -10.45 -6.01 -57.97
CA GLN A 321 -10.42 -6.95 -59.10
C GLN A 321 -9.11 -7.77 -59.11
N GLY A 322 -9.23 -9.06 -58.75
CA GLY A 322 -8.40 -10.18 -59.21
C GLY A 322 -6.87 -10.19 -59.00
N THR A 323 -6.41 -10.74 -57.88
CA THR A 323 -5.60 -11.99 -57.92
C THR A 323 -6.31 -13.00 -57.00
N GLY A 324 -6.52 -14.22 -57.51
CA GLY A 324 -7.53 -15.15 -57.00
C GLY A 324 -7.40 -15.50 -55.51
N ARG A 325 -8.52 -15.39 -54.78
CA ARG A 325 -8.86 -16.36 -53.73
C ARG A 325 -9.72 -17.45 -54.36
N SER A 326 -9.08 -18.32 -55.13
CA SER A 326 -9.57 -19.68 -55.28
C SER A 326 -9.63 -20.31 -53.89
N GLY A 327 -10.73 -20.98 -53.59
CA GLY A 327 -10.73 -21.97 -52.52
C GLY A 327 -9.68 -23.01 -52.86
N ALA A 328 -8.52 -22.93 -52.22
CA ALA A 328 -7.59 -24.03 -52.19
C ALA A 328 -8.15 -25.10 -51.22
N PRO A 329 -8.02 -26.40 -51.53
CA PRO A 329 -8.44 -27.48 -50.65
C PRO A 329 -7.81 -27.33 -49.25
N LYS A 330 -8.48 -27.89 -48.23
CA LYS A 330 -8.12 -27.85 -46.80
C LYS A 330 -6.66 -28.20 -46.45
N GLN A 331 -5.85 -28.69 -47.39
CA GLN A 331 -4.45 -29.08 -47.17
C GLN A 331 -3.42 -27.93 -47.28
N ASP A 332 -3.68 -26.84 -48.01
CA ASP A 332 -2.64 -25.83 -48.34
C ASP A 332 -2.50 -24.67 -47.31
N ARG A 333 -3.32 -24.64 -46.24
CA ARG A 333 -3.21 -23.60 -45.20
C ARG A 333 -2.09 -23.85 -44.19
N ALA A 334 -1.79 -25.13 -43.92
CA ALA A 334 -0.63 -25.52 -43.12
C ALA A 334 0.67 -25.23 -43.88
N GLU A 335 0.72 -25.57 -45.18
CA GLU A 335 1.89 -25.32 -46.06
C GLU A 335 2.16 -23.82 -46.27
N ARG A 336 1.13 -22.98 -46.41
CA ARG A 336 1.35 -21.52 -46.51
C ARG A 336 1.76 -20.85 -45.20
N ARG A 337 1.43 -21.42 -44.03
CA ARG A 337 1.96 -20.98 -42.73
C ARG A 337 3.42 -21.39 -42.58
N ALA A 338 3.76 -22.60 -43.01
CA ALA A 338 5.13 -23.11 -43.05
C ALA A 338 6.04 -22.35 -44.04
N ASN A 339 5.49 -21.84 -45.16
CA ASN A 339 6.24 -21.10 -46.17
C ASN A 339 6.37 -19.58 -45.91
N ALA A 340 5.53 -18.98 -45.06
CA ALA A 340 5.59 -17.54 -44.77
C ALA A 340 6.60 -17.19 -43.66
N ASP A 341 6.89 -18.15 -42.79
CA ASP A 341 7.92 -18.09 -41.76
C ASP A 341 8.26 -19.56 -41.38
N PRO A 342 9.43 -20.11 -41.77
CA PRO A 342 9.78 -21.50 -41.53
C PRO A 342 9.80 -21.88 -40.04
N GLU A 343 9.96 -20.89 -39.14
CA GLU A 343 9.89 -21.08 -37.68
C GLU A 343 8.45 -21.06 -37.12
N ALA A 344 7.45 -20.64 -37.91
CA ALA A 344 6.04 -20.56 -37.50
C ALA A 344 5.17 -21.72 -37.99
N ALA A 345 5.75 -22.69 -38.70
CA ALA A 345 5.13 -24.00 -38.85
C ALA A 345 4.92 -24.60 -37.45
N PRO A 346 3.77 -25.23 -37.14
CA PRO A 346 3.69 -26.03 -35.92
C PRO A 346 4.83 -27.05 -36.00
N GLN A 347 5.80 -26.97 -35.09
CA GLN A 347 6.79 -28.03 -34.95
C GLN A 347 5.98 -29.31 -34.74
N GLU A 348 6.03 -30.24 -35.70
CA GLU A 348 5.34 -31.53 -35.59
C GLU A 348 5.83 -32.32 -34.36
N ASP A 349 6.96 -31.92 -33.80
CA ASP A 349 7.61 -32.43 -32.59
C ASP A 349 7.33 -31.60 -31.30
N ASP A 350 6.36 -30.68 -31.27
CA ASP A 350 5.99 -29.99 -30.02
C ASP A 350 5.18 -30.92 -29.09
N GLU A 351 5.91 -31.67 -28.26
CA GLU A 351 5.39 -32.65 -27.30
C GLU A 351 4.63 -32.04 -26.11
N ARG A 352 4.48 -30.70 -26.04
CA ARG A 352 3.77 -30.07 -24.91
C ARG A 352 2.31 -30.51 -24.87
N PRO A 353 1.78 -30.85 -23.68
CA PRO A 353 0.39 -31.24 -23.51
C PRO A 353 -0.57 -30.16 -23.99
N ILE A 354 -1.63 -30.60 -24.68
CA ILE A 354 -2.69 -29.72 -25.20
C ILE A 354 -3.79 -29.54 -24.15
N VAL A 355 -4.16 -28.28 -23.90
CA VAL A 355 -5.32 -27.88 -23.10
C VAL A 355 -6.34 -27.20 -24.00
N ARG A 356 -7.56 -27.75 -24.05
CA ARG A 356 -8.64 -27.19 -24.88
C ARG A 356 -9.43 -26.16 -24.12
N PHE A 357 -9.42 -24.92 -24.60
CA PHE A 357 -10.26 -23.84 -24.12
C PHE A 357 -11.62 -23.87 -24.81
N ILE A 358 -12.64 -24.31 -24.07
CA ILE A 358 -14.02 -24.42 -24.53
C ILE A 358 -14.89 -23.43 -23.74
N ALA A 359 -15.63 -22.58 -24.45
CA ALA A 359 -16.59 -21.67 -23.82
C ALA A 359 -17.61 -22.45 -23.00
N GLY A 360 -17.82 -22.05 -21.74
CA GLY A 360 -18.67 -22.77 -20.78
C GLY A 360 -17.98 -23.89 -20.00
N LYS A 361 -16.71 -24.20 -20.31
CA LYS A 361 -15.90 -25.25 -19.67
C LYS A 361 -14.54 -24.73 -19.19
N VAL A 362 -14.48 -23.43 -18.87
CA VAL A 362 -13.25 -22.78 -18.40
C VAL A 362 -12.69 -23.42 -17.12
N PRO A 363 -13.49 -23.81 -16.11
CA PRO A 363 -12.97 -24.47 -14.91
C PRO A 363 -12.17 -25.74 -15.21
N GLU A 364 -12.62 -26.57 -16.17
CA GLU A 364 -11.95 -27.80 -16.58
C GLU A 364 -10.59 -27.53 -17.24
N ALA A 365 -10.52 -26.48 -18.08
CA ALA A 365 -9.26 -26.05 -18.68
C ALA A 365 -8.29 -25.51 -17.61
N VAL A 366 -8.81 -24.84 -16.58
CA VAL A 366 -8.03 -24.33 -15.45
C VAL A 366 -7.54 -25.47 -14.55
N ASP A 367 -8.37 -26.47 -14.26
CA ASP A 367 -7.99 -27.68 -13.51
C ASP A 367 -6.85 -28.41 -14.21
N ARG A 368 -6.95 -28.53 -15.54
CA ARG A 368 -5.91 -29.14 -16.35
C ARG A 368 -4.63 -28.31 -16.38
N MET A 369 -4.73 -26.99 -16.47
CA MET A 369 -3.57 -26.09 -16.38
C MET A 369 -2.87 -26.24 -15.03
N GLU A 370 -3.61 -26.22 -13.91
CA GLU A 370 -3.06 -26.41 -12.57
C GLU A 370 -2.37 -27.76 -12.41
N GLU A 371 -3.00 -28.85 -12.89
CA GLU A 371 -2.40 -30.19 -12.88
C GLU A 371 -1.08 -30.24 -13.66
N LEU A 372 -1.03 -29.61 -14.83
CA LEU A 372 0.18 -29.59 -15.66
C LEU A 372 1.30 -28.75 -15.05
N LEU A 373 0.96 -27.61 -14.43
CA LEU A 373 1.93 -26.79 -13.69
C LEU A 373 2.56 -27.58 -12.54
N LEU A 374 1.74 -28.32 -11.78
CA LEU A 374 2.21 -29.18 -10.69
C LEU A 374 3.04 -30.36 -11.21
N LYS A 375 2.61 -31.01 -12.28
CA LYS A 375 3.33 -32.15 -12.89
C LYS A 375 4.67 -31.74 -13.48
N ALA A 376 4.77 -30.53 -14.02
CA ALA A 376 6.02 -29.96 -14.52
C ALA A 376 6.99 -29.56 -13.39
N GLY A 377 6.59 -29.68 -12.12
CA GLY A 377 7.42 -29.33 -10.98
C GLY A 377 7.68 -27.84 -10.85
N ILE A 378 6.78 -26.99 -11.37
CA ILE A 378 6.93 -25.53 -11.22
C ILE A 378 6.74 -25.16 -9.76
N GLU A 379 7.69 -24.39 -9.24
CA GLU A 379 7.74 -23.94 -7.85
C GLU A 379 6.69 -22.84 -7.60
N ILE A 380 5.43 -23.27 -7.44
CA ILE A 380 4.29 -22.42 -7.08
C ILE A 380 3.76 -22.88 -5.73
N TYR A 381 3.55 -21.91 -4.84
CA TYR A 381 3.08 -22.15 -3.49
C TYR A 381 1.93 -21.20 -3.15
N SER A 382 1.17 -21.50 -2.10
CA SER A 382 0.18 -20.58 -1.54
C SER A 382 0.71 -19.89 -0.28
N ARG A 383 0.52 -18.56 -0.21
CA ARG A 383 0.88 -17.76 0.98
C ARG A 383 0.02 -16.49 1.05
N ALA A 384 -0.52 -16.20 2.23
CA ALA A 384 -1.24 -14.95 2.53
C ALA A 384 -2.33 -14.59 1.49
N GLY A 385 -3.12 -15.59 1.10
CA GLY A 385 -4.20 -15.42 0.12
C GLY A 385 -3.76 -15.20 -1.32
N ALA A 386 -2.50 -15.55 -1.67
CA ALA A 386 -1.98 -15.43 -3.02
C ALA A 386 -1.17 -16.67 -3.42
N LEU A 387 -1.11 -16.91 -4.74
CA LEU A 387 -0.08 -17.78 -5.32
C LEU A 387 1.24 -17.02 -5.37
N VAL A 388 2.31 -17.64 -4.89
CA VAL A 388 3.66 -17.09 -4.83
C VAL A 388 4.66 -18.06 -5.44
N ARG A 389 5.82 -17.54 -5.82
CA ARG A 389 6.98 -18.33 -6.25
C ARG A 389 8.26 -17.83 -5.55
N PRO A 390 9.26 -18.69 -5.34
CA PRO A 390 10.57 -18.25 -4.93
C PRO A 390 11.20 -17.41 -6.05
N VAL A 391 11.84 -16.30 -5.68
CA VAL A 391 12.66 -15.49 -6.58
C VAL A 391 13.99 -15.24 -5.91
N LEU A 392 15.06 -15.46 -6.68
CA LEU A 392 16.43 -15.11 -6.34
C LEU A 392 16.82 -13.88 -7.16
N ASP A 393 16.87 -12.72 -6.51
CA ASP A 393 17.31 -11.48 -7.14
C ASP A 393 18.81 -11.28 -6.85
N GLU A 394 19.64 -11.12 -7.88
CA GLU A 394 21.01 -10.65 -7.69
C GLU A 394 21.00 -9.14 -7.51
N VAL A 395 21.48 -8.68 -6.35
CA VAL A 395 21.59 -7.24 -6.05
C VAL A 395 23.04 -6.86 -5.78
N PRO A 396 23.49 -5.67 -6.19
CA PRO A 396 24.80 -5.18 -5.83
C PRO A 396 24.94 -5.05 -4.31
N ALA A 397 25.95 -5.71 -3.75
CA ALA A 397 26.42 -5.56 -2.39
C ALA A 397 27.61 -4.58 -2.33
N ALA A 398 28.04 -4.26 -1.12
CA ALA A 398 29.21 -3.41 -0.90
C ALA A 398 30.48 -4.00 -1.56
N LYS A 399 31.39 -3.12 -2.00
CA LYS A 399 32.67 -3.46 -2.66
C LYS A 399 32.52 -4.24 -3.99
N GLY A 400 31.41 -4.05 -4.71
CA GLY A 400 31.23 -4.59 -6.07
C GLY A 400 30.91 -6.09 -6.14
N ARG A 401 30.60 -6.73 -5.01
CA ARG A 401 30.07 -8.11 -4.98
C ARG A 401 28.59 -8.09 -5.34
N MET A 402 28.10 -9.13 -6.00
CA MET A 402 26.65 -9.38 -6.10
C MET A 402 26.23 -10.25 -4.91
N THR A 403 25.02 -10.03 -4.39
CA THR A 403 24.41 -10.89 -3.36
C THR A 403 23.06 -11.36 -3.83
N THR A 404 22.75 -12.62 -3.54
CA THR A 404 21.46 -13.23 -3.87
C THR A 404 20.43 -12.90 -2.79
N VAL A 405 19.27 -12.40 -3.17
CA VAL A 405 18.14 -12.12 -2.29
C VAL A 405 17.03 -13.11 -2.60
N ALA A 406 16.74 -13.97 -1.63
CA ALA A 406 15.62 -14.88 -1.71
C ALA A 406 14.36 -14.24 -1.11
N ARG A 407 13.27 -14.18 -1.89
CA ARG A 407 11.95 -13.72 -1.43
C ARG A 407 10.83 -14.51 -2.08
N MET A 408 9.64 -14.43 -1.50
CA MET A 408 8.41 -14.95 -2.11
C MET A 408 7.74 -13.86 -2.93
N SER A 409 7.68 -14.04 -4.25
CA SER A 409 7.04 -13.09 -5.16
C SER A 409 5.63 -13.54 -5.54
N PRO A 410 4.59 -12.72 -5.36
CA PRO A 410 3.26 -13.01 -5.86
C PRO A 410 3.24 -13.24 -7.38
N LEU A 411 2.48 -14.22 -7.83
CA LEU A 411 2.18 -14.44 -9.24
C LEU A 411 1.09 -13.47 -9.70
N VAL A 412 1.26 -12.95 -10.91
CA VAL A 412 0.26 -12.15 -11.61
C VAL A 412 -0.20 -12.86 -12.88
N ALA A 413 -1.34 -12.45 -13.43
CA ALA A 413 -1.96 -13.12 -14.58
C ALA A 413 -1.00 -13.29 -15.76
N VAL A 414 -0.14 -12.29 -16.02
CA VAL A 414 0.84 -12.32 -17.11
C VAL A 414 1.99 -13.28 -16.82
N SER A 415 2.53 -13.29 -15.60
CA SER A 415 3.62 -14.20 -15.24
C SER A 415 3.16 -15.66 -15.23
N LEU A 416 1.93 -15.90 -14.77
CA LEU A 416 1.32 -17.22 -14.81
C LEU A 416 1.03 -17.68 -16.25
N ALA A 417 0.62 -16.75 -17.13
CA ALA A 417 0.41 -17.05 -18.54
C ALA A 417 1.73 -17.44 -19.24
N ASP A 418 2.84 -16.75 -18.96
CA ASP A 418 4.17 -17.10 -19.50
C ASP A 418 4.61 -18.49 -19.03
N MET A 419 4.49 -18.77 -17.71
CA MET A 419 4.82 -20.09 -17.15
C MET A 419 3.99 -21.20 -17.80
N ALA A 420 2.68 -21.02 -17.88
CA ALA A 420 1.79 -22.00 -18.49
C ALA A 420 2.10 -22.20 -19.98
N ALA A 421 2.35 -21.11 -20.73
CA ALA A 421 2.67 -21.19 -22.15
C ALA A 421 3.98 -21.95 -22.43
N ARG A 422 4.94 -22.00 -21.50
CA ARG A 422 6.16 -22.80 -21.63
C ARG A 422 5.91 -24.31 -21.47
N ILE A 423 4.84 -24.69 -20.80
CA ILE A 423 4.58 -26.08 -20.38
C ILE A 423 3.48 -26.73 -21.20
N MET A 424 2.52 -25.95 -21.68
CA MET A 424 1.33 -26.45 -22.36
C MET A 424 0.97 -25.60 -23.57
N ARG A 425 0.26 -26.23 -24.51
CA ARG A 425 -0.37 -25.53 -25.64
C ARG A 425 -1.85 -25.34 -25.33
N VAL A 426 -2.37 -24.15 -25.54
CA VAL A 426 -3.81 -23.90 -25.40
C VAL A 426 -4.44 -23.84 -26.77
N GLN A 427 -5.50 -24.62 -26.98
CA GLN A 427 -6.22 -24.65 -28.24
C GLN A 427 -7.64 -24.15 -28.08
N ARG A 428 -8.15 -23.44 -29.08
CA ARG A 428 -9.57 -23.08 -29.18
C ARG A 428 -10.11 -23.50 -30.53
N PHE A 429 -11.30 -24.09 -30.53
CA PHE A 429 -11.98 -24.49 -31.76
C PHE A 429 -12.39 -23.26 -32.58
N ASP A 430 -11.92 -23.18 -33.81
CA ASP A 430 -12.31 -22.14 -34.76
C ASP A 430 -13.33 -22.70 -35.75
N ARG A 431 -14.58 -22.20 -35.68
CA ARG A 431 -15.67 -22.66 -36.54
C ARG A 431 -15.45 -22.39 -38.04
N ARG A 432 -14.57 -21.45 -38.40
CA ARG A 432 -14.27 -21.13 -39.81
C ARG A 432 -13.17 -22.02 -40.37
N ALA A 433 -12.21 -22.41 -39.52
CA ALA A 433 -11.19 -23.40 -39.87
C ALA A 433 -11.71 -24.84 -39.74
N GLU A 434 -12.81 -25.04 -38.99
CA GLU A 434 -13.31 -26.36 -38.56
C GLU A 434 -12.23 -27.18 -37.84
N ASP A 435 -11.33 -26.50 -37.13
CA ASP A 435 -10.14 -27.09 -36.53
C ASP A 435 -9.79 -26.43 -35.18
N TRP A 436 -8.97 -27.12 -34.39
CA TRP A 436 -8.39 -26.61 -33.16
C TRP A 436 -7.14 -25.81 -33.47
N LEU A 437 -7.19 -24.52 -33.17
CA LEU A 437 -6.04 -23.64 -33.39
C LEU A 437 -5.36 -23.32 -32.06
N ASP A 438 -4.03 -23.39 -32.05
CA ASP A 438 -3.23 -22.91 -30.94
C ASP A 438 -3.46 -21.42 -30.73
N ILE A 439 -3.62 -21.05 -29.47
CA ILE A 439 -3.79 -19.69 -28.99
C ILE A 439 -2.88 -19.46 -27.79
N ASN A 440 -2.59 -18.19 -27.51
CA ASN A 440 -1.98 -17.82 -26.23
C ASN A 440 -2.89 -18.22 -25.07
N VAL A 441 -2.30 -18.51 -23.92
CA VAL A 441 -3.03 -18.79 -22.67
C VAL A 441 -4.01 -17.63 -22.39
N PRO A 442 -5.34 -17.86 -22.43
CA PRO A 442 -6.32 -16.82 -22.18
C PRO A 442 -6.19 -16.22 -20.78
N ALA A 443 -6.31 -14.90 -20.67
CA ALA A 443 -6.28 -14.21 -19.38
C ALA A 443 -7.37 -14.72 -18.42
N GLU A 444 -8.51 -15.17 -18.96
CA GLU A 444 -9.57 -15.79 -18.17
C GLU A 444 -9.08 -17.01 -17.40
N MET A 445 -8.29 -17.90 -18.02
CA MET A 445 -7.75 -19.08 -17.34
C MET A 445 -6.82 -18.70 -16.17
N THR A 446 -5.93 -17.73 -16.38
CA THR A 446 -4.96 -17.34 -15.35
C THR A 446 -5.61 -16.54 -14.23
N LEU A 447 -6.56 -15.66 -14.54
CA LEU A 447 -7.35 -14.94 -13.54
C LEU A 447 -8.24 -15.89 -12.73
N THR A 448 -8.86 -16.88 -13.36
CA THR A 448 -9.63 -17.91 -12.65
C THR A 448 -8.74 -18.70 -11.70
N LEU A 449 -7.54 -19.15 -12.11
CA LEU A 449 -6.64 -19.84 -11.18
C LEU A 449 -6.23 -18.93 -10.02
N LEU A 450 -5.86 -17.66 -10.28
CA LEU A 450 -5.46 -16.71 -9.24
C LEU A 450 -6.59 -16.38 -8.24
N ALA A 451 -7.86 -16.55 -8.63
CA ALA A 451 -9.00 -16.28 -7.77
C ALA A 451 -9.46 -17.49 -6.92
N ARG A 452 -8.86 -18.67 -7.10
CA ARG A 452 -9.21 -19.93 -6.38
C ARG A 452 -8.64 -20.02 -4.96
N GLU A 453 -8.59 -18.91 -4.24
CA GLU A 453 -8.14 -18.93 -2.84
C GLU A 453 -8.97 -19.96 -2.03
N GLY A 454 -8.29 -20.82 -1.28
CA GLY A 454 -8.89 -21.93 -0.54
C GLY A 454 -9.22 -23.19 -1.37
N GLN A 455 -9.06 -23.17 -2.70
CA GLN A 455 -9.28 -24.33 -3.58
C GLN A 455 -8.02 -24.77 -4.36
N TRP A 456 -6.90 -24.05 -4.21
CA TRP A 456 -5.65 -24.40 -4.87
C TRP A 456 -5.13 -25.76 -4.43
N ARG A 457 -4.56 -26.49 -5.38
CA ARG A 457 -3.85 -27.77 -5.15
C ARG A 457 -2.36 -27.58 -4.88
N VAL A 458 -1.88 -26.33 -4.89
CA VAL A 458 -0.48 -26.00 -4.62
C VAL A 458 -0.16 -26.08 -3.11
N PRO A 459 1.05 -26.53 -2.73
CA PRO A 459 1.44 -26.59 -1.34
C PRO A 459 1.54 -25.19 -0.69
N PRO A 460 1.15 -25.02 0.59
CA PRO A 460 1.36 -23.77 1.31
C PRO A 460 2.84 -23.59 1.69
N VAL A 461 3.32 -22.34 1.72
CA VAL A 461 4.71 -22.03 2.14
C VAL A 461 4.75 -21.09 3.34
N ALA A 462 5.44 -21.52 4.40
CA ALA A 462 5.58 -20.79 5.65
C ALA A 462 6.66 -19.70 5.58
N GLY A 463 7.71 -19.91 4.79
CA GLY A 463 8.80 -18.94 4.63
C GLY A 463 9.86 -19.43 3.65
N ILE A 464 10.81 -18.53 3.35
CA ILE A 464 11.99 -18.82 2.54
C ILE A 464 13.24 -18.66 3.42
N ILE A 465 14.20 -19.57 3.31
CA ILE A 465 15.49 -19.52 4.01
C ILE A 465 16.61 -19.68 2.97
N THR A 466 17.81 -19.19 3.26
CA THR A 466 18.96 -19.28 2.33
C THR A 466 20.16 -20.05 2.86
N THR A 467 20.00 -20.66 4.04
CA THR A 467 21.01 -21.49 4.70
C THR A 467 20.36 -22.72 5.31
N PRO A 468 21.09 -23.83 5.47
CA PRO A 468 20.60 -25.00 6.19
C PRO A 468 20.13 -24.66 7.61
N THR A 469 19.13 -25.39 8.09
CA THR A 469 18.58 -25.20 9.44
C THR A 469 18.24 -26.54 10.09
N LEU A 470 17.77 -26.51 11.35
CA LEU A 470 17.27 -27.70 12.06
C LEU A 470 15.75 -27.76 11.95
N ARG A 471 15.21 -28.94 11.66
CA ARG A 471 13.77 -29.23 11.77
C ARG A 471 13.35 -29.30 13.25
N PRO A 472 12.04 -29.22 13.55
CA PRO A 472 11.53 -29.37 14.92
C PRO A 472 11.93 -30.69 15.59
N ASP A 473 12.18 -31.76 14.85
CA ASP A 473 12.65 -33.05 15.39
C ASP A 473 14.18 -33.10 15.64
N GLY A 474 14.92 -32.07 15.24
CA GLY A 474 16.38 -31.96 15.40
C GLY A 474 17.17 -32.49 14.21
N SER A 475 16.51 -33.00 13.16
CA SER A 475 17.16 -33.37 11.91
C SER A 475 17.58 -32.14 11.10
N LEU A 476 18.59 -32.29 10.23
CA LEU A 476 19.06 -31.19 9.37
C LEU A 476 18.21 -31.06 8.10
N LEU A 477 17.84 -29.82 7.78
CA LEU A 477 17.31 -29.41 6.48
C LEU A 477 18.46 -28.79 5.68
N THR A 478 19.04 -29.57 4.77
CA THR A 478 20.20 -29.18 3.93
C THR A 478 19.91 -29.24 2.43
N GLN A 479 18.86 -29.94 2.02
CA GLN A 479 18.49 -30.07 0.61
C GLN A 479 17.74 -28.82 0.13
N ALA A 480 18.22 -28.22 -0.96
CA ALA A 480 17.58 -27.07 -1.59
C ALA A 480 16.17 -27.43 -2.10
N GLY A 481 15.26 -26.44 -2.08
CA GLY A 481 13.86 -26.59 -2.48
C GLY A 481 12.90 -26.62 -1.29
N TYR A 482 11.67 -27.06 -1.56
CA TYR A 482 10.60 -27.09 -0.56
C TYR A 482 10.67 -28.31 0.36
N ASP A 483 10.65 -28.08 1.67
CA ASP A 483 10.60 -29.11 2.70
C ASP A 483 9.16 -29.26 3.24
N PRO A 484 8.46 -30.39 2.99
CA PRO A 484 7.07 -30.56 3.40
C PRO A 484 6.83 -30.55 4.92
N ALA A 485 7.82 -30.98 5.70
CA ALA A 485 7.70 -31.07 7.16
C ALA A 485 7.66 -29.69 7.83
N THR A 486 8.48 -28.76 7.35
CA THR A 486 8.58 -27.40 7.88
C THR A 486 7.78 -26.38 7.06
N ARG A 487 7.40 -26.73 5.83
CA ARG A 487 6.82 -25.83 4.81
C ARG A 487 7.75 -24.67 4.45
N LEU A 488 9.06 -24.84 4.67
CA LEU A 488 10.08 -23.87 4.29
C LEU A 488 10.59 -24.17 2.88
N TYR A 489 10.94 -23.12 2.16
CA TYR A 489 11.71 -23.23 0.93
C TYR A 489 13.16 -22.87 1.19
N LEU A 490 14.09 -23.81 1.03
CA LEU A 490 15.53 -23.57 1.12
C LEU A 490 16.07 -23.12 -0.24
N ALA A 491 16.22 -21.81 -0.40
CA ALA A 491 16.88 -21.17 -1.52
C ALA A 491 18.39 -21.11 -1.28
N LEU A 492 19.03 -22.28 -1.37
CA LEU A 492 20.48 -22.40 -1.14
C LEU A 492 21.25 -21.75 -2.30
N ASP A 493 22.20 -20.89 -1.95
CA ASP A 493 23.17 -20.37 -2.91
C ASP A 493 24.04 -21.52 -3.44
N PRO A 494 24.18 -21.71 -4.78
CA PRO A 494 25.00 -22.77 -5.35
C PRO A 494 26.45 -22.79 -4.85
N ASP A 495 27.01 -21.62 -4.50
CA ASP A 495 28.38 -21.49 -4.01
C ASP A 495 28.48 -21.67 -2.48
N PHE A 496 27.36 -21.88 -1.78
CA PHE A 496 27.35 -22.12 -0.35
C PHE A 496 27.91 -23.50 -0.03
N THR A 497 29.05 -23.51 0.66
CA THR A 497 29.65 -24.71 1.24
C THR A 497 29.56 -24.63 2.75
N MET A 498 29.43 -25.78 3.42
CA MET A 498 29.34 -25.88 4.88
C MET A 498 30.07 -27.14 5.33
N PRO A 499 30.83 -27.09 6.45
CA PRO A 499 31.40 -28.28 7.04
C PRO A 499 30.34 -29.35 7.36
N VAL A 500 30.69 -30.62 7.16
CA VAL A 500 29.82 -31.74 7.55
C VAL A 500 29.67 -31.72 9.07
N LEU A 501 28.44 -31.62 9.55
CA LEU A 501 28.15 -31.70 10.98
C LEU A 501 28.28 -33.13 11.48
N SER A 502 28.87 -33.29 12.67
CA SER A 502 28.81 -34.54 13.42
C SER A 502 27.35 -34.99 13.58
N GLU A 503 27.10 -36.31 13.46
CA GLU A 503 25.74 -36.84 13.66
C GLU A 503 25.29 -36.73 15.11
N ARG A 504 26.25 -36.85 16.03
CA ARG A 504 26.04 -36.85 17.48
C ARG A 504 27.03 -35.91 18.20
N PRO A 505 26.99 -34.58 17.95
CA PRO A 505 27.91 -33.66 18.59
C PRO A 505 27.81 -33.69 20.11
N ASP A 506 28.96 -33.75 20.78
CA ASP A 506 29.03 -33.72 22.24
C ASP A 506 29.12 -32.28 22.80
N LYS A 507 29.15 -32.15 24.13
CA LYS A 507 29.26 -30.85 24.80
C LYS A 507 30.57 -30.12 24.48
N VAL A 508 31.66 -30.84 24.22
CA VAL A 508 32.97 -30.24 23.92
C VAL A 508 32.99 -29.66 22.51
N GLU A 509 32.39 -30.36 21.55
CA GLU A 509 32.13 -29.85 20.20
C GLU A 509 31.25 -28.61 20.24
N ALA A 510 30.18 -28.63 21.04
CA ALA A 510 29.30 -27.47 21.22
C ALA A 510 30.02 -26.26 21.83
N LEU A 511 30.89 -26.45 22.82
CA LEU A 511 31.71 -25.38 23.40
C LEU A 511 32.69 -24.79 22.38
N ARG A 512 33.34 -25.62 21.57
CA ARG A 512 34.22 -25.14 20.48
C ARG A 512 33.47 -24.37 19.42
N ALA A 513 32.29 -24.86 19.04
CA ALA A 513 31.41 -24.18 18.10
C ALA A 513 30.91 -22.84 18.64
N LEU A 514 30.53 -22.78 19.92
CA LEU A 514 30.12 -21.54 20.58
C LEU A 514 31.28 -20.54 20.63
N ALA A 515 32.48 -20.98 21.02
CA ALA A 515 33.67 -20.13 21.08
C ALA A 515 33.97 -19.45 19.72
N LEU A 516 33.77 -20.17 18.61
CA LEU A 516 33.93 -19.59 17.27
C LEU A 516 32.93 -18.45 16.98
N ILE A 517 31.69 -18.57 17.43
CA ILE A 517 30.69 -17.50 17.26
C ILE A 517 31.02 -16.34 18.19
N GLU A 518 31.50 -16.64 19.39
CA GLU A 518 31.91 -15.66 20.39
C GLU A 518 33.12 -14.81 19.95
N GLU A 519 34.05 -15.39 19.18
CA GLU A 519 35.18 -14.65 18.58
C GLU A 519 34.71 -13.49 17.69
N LEU A 520 33.57 -13.65 16.98
CA LEU A 520 32.97 -12.58 16.18
C LEU A 520 32.43 -11.42 17.01
N LEU A 521 32.12 -11.69 18.28
CA LEU A 521 31.64 -10.70 19.24
C LEU A 521 32.77 -10.05 20.05
N ALA A 522 34.03 -10.38 19.73
CA ALA A 522 35.18 -9.73 20.35
C ALA A 522 35.20 -8.23 20.05
N GLY A 523 35.44 -7.42 21.10
CA GLY A 523 35.52 -5.95 20.99
C GLY A 523 34.17 -5.22 21.06
N PHE A 524 33.04 -5.92 21.06
CA PHE A 524 31.75 -5.28 21.36
C PHE A 524 31.70 -4.88 22.84
N PRO A 525 31.25 -3.64 23.14
CA PRO A 525 31.28 -3.13 24.50
C PRO A 525 29.99 -3.50 25.25
N PHE A 526 29.76 -4.78 25.49
CA PHE A 526 28.62 -5.25 26.29
C PHE A 526 28.72 -4.74 27.73
N VAL A 527 27.59 -4.33 28.32
CA VAL A 527 27.58 -3.83 29.70
C VAL A 527 27.73 -5.00 30.68
N ASP A 528 27.09 -6.14 30.40
CA ASP A 528 27.22 -7.35 31.21
C ASP A 528 27.28 -8.67 30.40
N HIS A 529 27.30 -9.81 31.11
CA HIS A 529 27.30 -11.14 30.51
C HIS A 529 25.94 -11.53 29.91
N VAL A 530 24.83 -10.95 30.39
CA VAL A 530 23.47 -11.18 29.85
C VAL A 530 23.36 -10.56 28.46
N ASP A 531 23.86 -9.34 28.27
CA ASP A 531 23.87 -8.63 26.98
C ASP A 531 24.57 -9.44 25.89
N ARG A 532 25.74 -10.01 26.20
CA ARG A 532 26.47 -10.90 25.30
C ARG A 532 25.65 -12.16 24.96
N SER A 533 24.98 -12.75 25.95
CA SER A 533 24.10 -13.90 25.73
C SER A 533 22.88 -13.55 24.87
N VAL A 534 22.31 -12.34 25.03
CA VAL A 534 21.23 -11.82 24.18
C VAL A 534 21.72 -11.70 22.73
N ALA A 535 22.93 -11.18 22.49
CA ALA A 535 23.51 -11.13 21.14
C ALA A 535 23.70 -12.52 20.51
N LEU A 536 24.26 -13.48 21.26
CA LEU A 536 24.37 -14.88 20.83
C LEU A 536 23.01 -15.49 20.50
N SER A 537 22.01 -15.27 21.36
CA SER A 537 20.65 -15.76 21.15
C SER A 537 20.02 -15.16 19.89
N GLY A 538 20.34 -13.91 19.54
CA GLY A 538 19.88 -13.27 18.30
C GLY A 538 20.44 -13.94 17.05
N ILE A 539 21.74 -14.30 17.07
CA ILE A 539 22.40 -15.03 15.98
C ILE A 539 21.76 -16.42 15.80
N LEU A 540 21.63 -17.18 16.88
CA LEU A 540 21.00 -18.51 16.82
C LEU A 540 19.54 -18.42 16.35
N THR A 541 18.79 -17.45 16.88
CA THR A 541 17.39 -17.21 16.47
C THR A 541 17.31 -16.93 14.98
N ALA A 542 18.16 -16.06 14.41
CA ALA A 542 18.17 -15.76 12.99
C ALA A 542 18.31 -17.01 12.09
N LEU A 543 19.01 -18.05 12.55
CA LEU A 543 19.19 -19.30 11.82
C LEU A 543 18.01 -20.29 11.95
N VAL A 544 17.39 -20.38 13.13
CA VAL A 544 16.32 -21.38 13.38
C VAL A 544 14.92 -20.80 13.38
N ARG A 545 14.77 -19.48 13.21
CA ARG A 545 13.47 -18.78 13.23
C ARG A 545 12.44 -19.38 12.28
N GLY A 546 12.88 -19.87 11.12
CA GLY A 546 12.02 -20.48 10.11
C GLY A 546 11.17 -21.63 10.65
N VAL A 547 11.70 -22.42 11.59
CA VAL A 547 10.97 -23.57 12.16
C VAL A 547 10.22 -23.24 13.45
N LEU A 548 10.59 -22.14 14.11
CA LEU A 548 9.96 -21.70 15.35
C LEU A 548 8.59 -21.05 15.10
N PRO A 549 7.54 -21.40 15.86
CA PRO A 549 6.25 -20.72 15.76
C PRO A 549 6.33 -19.26 16.23
N THR A 550 7.09 -19.01 17.29
CA THR A 550 7.24 -17.71 17.96
C THR A 550 8.71 -17.50 18.37
N ALA A 551 9.11 -16.24 18.50
CA ALA A 551 10.43 -15.86 19.02
C ALA A 551 10.36 -14.44 19.61
N PRO A 552 11.10 -14.16 20.70
CA PRO A 552 11.15 -12.81 21.24
C PRO A 552 11.86 -11.87 20.26
N LEU A 553 11.54 -10.58 20.36
CA LEU A 553 12.28 -9.54 19.63
C LEU A 553 13.64 -9.30 20.31
N HIS A 554 14.68 -9.01 19.53
CA HIS A 554 15.99 -8.63 20.06
C HIS A 554 16.22 -7.13 19.92
N ALA A 555 16.23 -6.40 21.04
CA ALA A 555 16.38 -4.96 21.10
C ALA A 555 17.82 -4.59 21.50
N PHE A 556 18.58 -4.02 20.58
CA PHE A 556 19.97 -3.59 20.80
C PHE A 556 20.02 -2.10 21.02
N ARG A 557 20.49 -1.69 22.19
CA ARG A 557 20.57 -0.28 22.60
C ARG A 557 21.98 0.11 23.00
N ALA A 558 22.24 1.41 22.96
CA ALA A 558 23.50 1.97 23.41
C ALA A 558 23.30 3.41 23.89
N THR A 559 24.23 3.85 24.74
CA THR A 559 24.33 5.22 25.25
C THR A 559 24.59 6.22 24.13
N THR A 560 25.53 5.89 23.24
CA THR A 560 25.98 6.75 22.14
C THR A 560 25.76 6.09 20.77
N ALA A 561 25.61 6.91 19.73
CA ALA A 561 25.61 6.44 18.35
C ALA A 561 27.00 5.86 17.97
N GLY A 562 27.06 4.98 16.97
CA GLY A 562 28.33 4.41 16.50
C GLY A 562 28.89 3.25 17.35
N THR A 563 28.23 2.85 18.45
CA THR A 563 28.69 1.78 19.36
C THR A 563 28.61 0.35 18.79
N GLY A 564 28.01 0.15 17.61
CA GLY A 564 27.95 -1.17 16.94
C GLY A 564 26.59 -1.89 16.97
N LYS A 565 25.50 -1.24 17.38
CA LYS A 565 24.14 -1.83 17.44
C LYS A 565 23.69 -2.47 16.12
N SER A 566 23.67 -1.68 15.05
CA SER A 566 23.27 -2.17 13.72
C SER A 566 24.26 -3.19 13.17
N PHE A 567 25.52 -3.15 13.62
CA PHE A 567 26.55 -4.11 13.23
C PHE A 567 26.31 -5.51 13.85
N LEU A 568 25.77 -5.60 15.08
CA LEU A 568 25.31 -6.89 15.65
C LEU A 568 24.15 -7.49 14.84
N VAL A 569 23.19 -6.65 14.43
CA VAL A 569 22.07 -7.10 13.59
C VAL A 569 22.58 -7.58 12.23
N ASP A 570 23.49 -6.82 11.62
CA ASP A 570 24.14 -7.20 10.37
C ASP A 570 24.90 -8.53 10.50
N LEU A 571 25.56 -8.79 11.63
CA LEU A 571 26.26 -10.05 11.86
C LEU A 571 25.29 -11.24 11.87
N ALA A 572 24.20 -11.15 12.63
CA ALA A 572 23.16 -12.18 12.65
C ALA A 572 22.52 -12.38 11.26
N ALA A 573 22.24 -11.28 10.55
CA ALA A 573 21.67 -11.33 9.21
C ALA A 573 22.64 -11.91 8.17
N VAL A 574 23.93 -11.58 8.23
CA VAL A 574 24.93 -12.11 7.29
C VAL A 574 25.15 -13.60 7.50
N ILE A 575 25.23 -14.06 8.75
CA ILE A 575 25.31 -15.51 9.05
C ILE A 575 24.09 -16.23 8.48
N ALA A 576 22.87 -15.74 8.77
CA ALA A 576 21.63 -16.42 8.38
C ALA A 576 21.31 -16.30 6.88
N THR A 577 21.58 -15.14 6.27
CA THR A 577 21.07 -14.79 4.93
C THR A 577 22.15 -14.53 3.89
N GLY A 578 23.41 -14.30 4.30
CA GLY A 578 24.53 -14.00 3.40
C GLY A 578 24.66 -12.50 3.07
N ARG A 579 23.78 -11.67 3.60
CA ARG A 579 23.78 -10.22 3.38
C ARG A 579 23.46 -9.45 4.66
N ARG A 580 23.80 -8.16 4.64
CA ARG A 580 23.41 -7.21 5.69
C ARG A 580 21.89 -7.10 5.79
N CYS A 581 21.42 -6.75 6.98
CA CYS A 581 19.99 -6.74 7.26
C CYS A 581 19.30 -5.63 6.45
N PRO A 582 18.19 -5.92 5.75
CA PRO A 582 17.32 -4.84 5.29
C PRO A 582 16.75 -4.11 6.52
N VAL A 583 17.01 -2.81 6.62
CA VAL A 583 16.53 -1.98 7.72
C VAL A 583 15.25 -1.25 7.34
N ILE A 584 14.30 -1.21 8.27
CA ILE A 584 13.20 -0.25 8.24
C ILE A 584 13.45 0.79 9.32
N ALA A 585 13.37 2.07 8.95
CA ALA A 585 13.36 3.11 9.97
C ALA A 585 12.09 2.97 10.82
N ALA A 586 12.19 3.20 12.12
CA ALA A 586 11.00 3.39 12.96
C ALA A 586 10.15 4.53 12.37
N GLY A 587 8.83 4.32 12.27
CA GLY A 587 7.90 5.38 11.87
C GLY A 587 7.81 6.47 12.95
N LYS A 588 7.35 7.67 12.59
CA LYS A 588 7.04 8.70 13.61
C LYS A 588 5.81 8.34 14.46
N THR A 589 5.00 7.42 13.96
CA THR A 589 3.81 6.88 14.64
C THR A 589 3.83 5.35 14.60
N GLU A 590 3.09 4.73 15.53
CA GLU A 590 2.86 3.28 15.56
C GLU A 590 2.28 2.79 14.22
N GLU A 591 1.25 3.45 13.70
CA GLU A 591 0.61 3.13 12.40
C GLU A 591 1.61 3.10 11.23
N GLU A 592 2.58 4.01 11.21
CA GLU A 592 3.60 4.03 10.16
C GLU A 592 4.56 2.83 10.27
N THR A 593 4.91 2.44 11.50
CA THR A 593 5.74 1.26 11.77
C THR A 593 5.00 -0.02 11.42
N GLU A 594 3.71 -0.14 11.78
CA GLU A 594 2.85 -1.27 11.41
C GLU A 594 2.75 -1.45 9.89
N LYS A 595 2.57 -0.35 9.16
CA LYS A 595 2.53 -0.35 7.70
C LYS A 595 3.82 -0.90 7.08
N ARG A 596 4.98 -0.49 7.58
CA ARG A 596 6.29 -0.92 7.07
C ARG A 596 6.55 -2.40 7.39
N LEU A 597 6.24 -2.83 8.62
CA LEU A 597 6.33 -4.23 9.04
C LEU A 597 5.41 -5.13 8.21
N GLY A 598 4.18 -4.70 7.97
CA GLY A 598 3.21 -5.48 7.20
C GLY A 598 3.65 -5.80 5.77
N ALA A 599 4.34 -4.88 5.11
CA ALA A 599 4.90 -5.11 3.78
C ALA A 599 6.02 -6.18 3.80
N LEU A 600 6.93 -6.12 4.77
CA LEU A 600 8.03 -7.08 4.89
C LEU A 600 7.55 -8.51 5.19
N LEU A 601 6.53 -8.64 6.04
CA LEU A 601 5.96 -9.94 6.41
C LEU A 601 5.30 -10.65 5.23
N ARG A 602 4.70 -9.88 4.31
CA ARG A 602 4.14 -10.39 3.06
C ARG A 602 5.21 -11.02 2.18
N ASP A 603 6.38 -10.40 2.09
CA ASP A 603 7.50 -10.85 1.25
C ASP A 603 8.26 -12.06 1.86
N ALA A 604 7.87 -12.47 3.07
CA ALA A 604 8.44 -13.61 3.81
C ALA A 604 9.94 -13.47 4.08
N VAL A 605 10.43 -12.24 4.32
CA VAL A 605 11.86 -12.00 4.56
C VAL A 605 12.33 -12.68 5.86
N PRO A 606 13.50 -13.32 5.90
CA PRO A 606 13.94 -14.09 7.08
C PRO A 606 14.31 -13.21 8.29
N VAL A 607 14.82 -12.01 8.05
CA VAL A 607 15.31 -11.10 9.10
C VAL A 607 14.78 -9.70 8.82
N VAL A 608 14.28 -9.04 9.87
CA VAL A 608 13.76 -7.68 9.87
C VAL A 608 14.43 -6.89 10.99
N SER A 609 14.84 -5.65 10.70
CA SER A 609 15.40 -4.74 11.71
C SER A 609 14.67 -3.41 11.71
N ILE A 610 14.16 -3.01 12.87
CA ILE A 610 13.60 -1.69 13.15
C ILE A 610 14.75 -0.80 13.63
N ASP A 611 15.32 -0.04 12.73
CA ASP A 611 16.53 0.74 12.98
C ASP A 611 16.20 2.19 13.43
N ASN A 612 17.06 2.74 14.27
CA ASN A 612 16.98 4.12 14.80
C ASN A 612 15.66 4.42 15.52
N VAL A 613 15.23 3.52 16.40
CA VAL A 613 14.15 3.83 17.33
C VAL A 613 14.62 4.90 18.32
N ASN A 614 13.92 6.03 18.33
CA ASN A 614 14.17 7.14 19.25
C ASN A 614 13.11 7.12 20.36
N GLY A 615 13.49 6.72 21.57
CA GLY A 615 12.61 6.67 22.74
C GLY A 615 11.97 5.29 22.94
N GLU A 616 10.64 5.26 22.95
CA GLU A 616 9.85 4.08 23.35
C GLU A 616 9.52 3.17 22.15
N LEU A 617 9.60 1.86 22.37
CA LEU A 617 9.16 0.83 21.43
C LEU A 617 8.09 -0.05 22.08
N GLY A 618 6.89 0.03 21.52
CA GLY A 618 5.74 -0.77 21.90
C GLY A 618 4.78 -0.91 20.71
N GLY A 619 3.68 -1.62 20.91
CA GLY A 619 2.57 -1.65 19.98
C GLY A 619 1.97 -3.03 19.76
N ASP A 620 0.69 -3.05 19.39
CA ASP A 620 -0.11 -4.28 19.30
C ASP A 620 0.40 -5.22 18.21
N MET A 621 0.82 -4.69 17.06
CA MET A 621 1.42 -5.48 15.98
C MET A 621 2.70 -6.17 16.42
N LEU A 622 3.62 -5.48 17.12
CA LEU A 622 4.87 -6.08 17.60
C LEU A 622 4.61 -7.18 18.64
N CYS A 623 3.61 -6.99 19.49
CA CYS A 623 3.18 -8.01 20.45
C CYS A 623 2.63 -9.25 19.72
N GLN A 624 1.81 -9.07 18.69
CA GLN A 624 1.29 -10.17 17.88
C GLN A 624 2.40 -10.91 17.13
N LEU A 625 3.36 -10.19 16.54
CA LEU A 625 4.46 -10.77 15.78
C LEU A 625 5.41 -11.64 16.60
N THR A 626 5.55 -11.31 17.88
CA THR A 626 6.46 -12.03 18.79
C THR A 626 5.76 -13.16 19.53
N GLU A 627 4.45 -13.09 19.78
CA GLU A 627 3.71 -14.07 20.60
C GLU A 627 2.81 -15.03 19.80
N ARG A 628 2.39 -14.69 18.58
CA ARG A 628 1.44 -15.50 17.80
C ARG A 628 2.08 -16.13 16.57
N PRO A 629 1.78 -17.41 16.27
CA PRO A 629 2.27 -18.07 15.06
C PRO A 629 1.61 -17.50 13.80
N LEU A 630 0.35 -17.05 13.91
CA LEU A 630 -0.43 -16.43 12.84
C LEU A 630 -0.76 -14.98 13.22
N VAL A 631 -0.48 -14.06 12.30
CA VAL A 631 -0.76 -12.63 12.46
C VAL A 631 -1.65 -12.17 11.33
N ARG A 632 -2.60 -11.27 11.62
CA ARG A 632 -3.43 -10.63 10.59
C ARG A 632 -2.88 -9.26 10.29
N VAL A 633 -2.41 -9.09 9.06
CA VAL A 633 -1.81 -7.83 8.62
C VAL A 633 -2.72 -7.17 7.60
N ARG A 634 -3.21 -5.97 7.92
CA ARG A 634 -4.07 -5.19 7.01
C ARG A 634 -3.28 -4.69 5.80
N ILE A 635 -3.78 -4.94 4.59
CA ILE A 635 -3.17 -4.47 3.35
C ILE A 635 -3.51 -3.00 3.16
N LEU A 636 -2.49 -2.16 2.98
CA LEU A 636 -2.70 -0.73 2.77
C LEU A 636 -3.36 -0.45 1.41
N GLY A 637 -4.38 0.40 1.41
CA GLY A 637 -5.14 0.74 0.19
C GLY A 637 -6.17 -0.31 -0.23
N LYS A 638 -6.35 -1.37 0.58
CA LYS A 638 -7.39 -2.38 0.43
C LYS A 638 -8.08 -2.66 1.77
N SER A 639 -9.28 -3.21 1.73
CA SER A 639 -10.00 -3.65 2.94
C SER A 639 -9.62 -5.08 3.37
N GLU A 640 -8.58 -5.66 2.79
CA GLU A 640 -8.13 -7.04 2.99
C GLU A 640 -7.13 -7.14 4.16
N ALA A 641 -7.22 -8.20 4.97
CA ALA A 641 -6.31 -8.49 6.08
C ALA A 641 -6.02 -10.01 6.18
N PRO A 642 -5.14 -10.54 5.30
CA PRO A 642 -4.81 -11.96 5.27
C PRO A 642 -4.09 -12.41 6.55
N GLU A 643 -4.28 -13.68 6.91
CA GLU A 643 -3.49 -14.36 7.93
C GLU A 643 -2.15 -14.80 7.36
N LEU A 644 -1.07 -14.55 8.10
CA LEU A 644 0.28 -14.91 7.71
C LEU A 644 1.07 -15.53 8.86
N GLU A 645 1.89 -16.53 8.53
CA GLU A 645 2.86 -17.08 9.45
C GLU A 645 4.07 -16.15 9.53
N CYS A 646 4.36 -15.65 10.74
CA CYS A 646 5.55 -14.87 11.01
C CYS A 646 6.72 -15.83 11.24
N ARG A 647 7.62 -15.90 10.26
CA ARG A 647 8.87 -16.69 10.31
C ARG A 647 10.12 -15.81 10.22
N SER A 648 9.95 -14.52 10.52
CA SER A 648 11.00 -13.50 10.46
C SER A 648 11.57 -13.24 11.85
N THR A 649 12.89 -13.13 11.96
CA THR A 649 13.54 -12.68 13.20
C THR A 649 13.46 -11.18 13.25
N THR A 650 12.94 -10.63 14.35
CA THR A 650 12.73 -9.20 14.51
C THR A 650 13.78 -8.63 15.43
N PHE A 651 14.57 -7.71 14.91
CA PHE A 651 15.51 -6.89 15.66
C PHE A 651 14.98 -5.47 15.79
N ALA A 652 15.42 -4.77 16.83
CA ALA A 652 15.28 -3.33 16.96
C ALA A 652 16.59 -2.71 17.40
N THR A 653 16.91 -1.52 16.90
CA THR A 653 18.07 -0.75 17.36
C THR A 653 17.64 0.65 17.77
N GLY A 654 18.30 1.22 18.78
CA GLY A 654 18.04 2.60 19.18
C GLY A 654 19.07 3.15 20.15
N ASN A 655 19.13 4.47 20.27
CA ASN A 655 19.88 5.11 21.36
C ASN A 655 18.94 5.22 22.56
N ASN A 656 19.34 4.67 23.71
CA ASN A 656 18.52 4.61 24.92
C ASN A 656 17.09 4.12 24.65
N LEU A 657 16.98 3.08 23.81
CA LEU A 657 15.71 2.43 23.51
C LEU A 657 15.08 1.85 24.78
N VAL A 658 13.82 2.20 25.01
CA VAL A 658 13.01 1.68 26.13
C VAL A 658 11.84 0.88 25.56
N LEU A 659 11.66 -0.34 26.05
CA LEU A 659 10.50 -1.16 25.70
C LEU A 659 9.33 -0.78 26.60
N THR A 660 8.12 -0.70 26.04
CA THR A 660 6.96 -0.25 26.81
C THR A 660 5.82 -1.25 26.81
N GLY A 661 5.06 -1.21 27.91
CA GLY A 661 3.90 -2.04 28.13
C GLY A 661 4.19 -3.53 27.92
N ASP A 662 3.43 -4.12 27.02
CA ASP A 662 3.39 -5.57 26.83
C ASP A 662 4.65 -6.11 26.12
N MET A 663 5.46 -5.25 25.50
CA MET A 663 6.74 -5.65 24.86
C MET A 663 7.84 -6.02 25.86
N THR A 664 7.77 -5.55 27.11
CA THR A 664 8.78 -5.81 28.15
C THR A 664 8.97 -7.29 28.46
N ARG A 665 7.94 -8.12 28.27
CA ARG A 665 7.98 -9.59 28.42
C ARG A 665 8.10 -10.36 27.09
N ARG A 666 8.28 -9.65 25.96
CA ARG A 666 8.30 -10.22 24.60
C ARG A 666 9.55 -9.85 23.81
N ALA A 667 10.47 -9.13 24.44
CA ALA A 667 11.72 -8.69 23.84
C ALA A 667 12.89 -8.86 24.83
N LEU A 668 14.04 -9.21 24.28
CA LEU A 668 15.32 -9.31 24.99
C LEU A 668 16.12 -8.04 24.72
N VAL A 669 16.75 -7.49 25.75
CA VAL A 669 17.49 -6.23 25.64
C VAL A 669 18.99 -6.52 25.74
N CYS A 670 19.75 -6.01 24.78
CA CYS A 670 21.20 -5.95 24.83
C CYS A 670 21.64 -4.49 24.90
N SER A 671 22.37 -4.15 25.94
CA SER A 671 22.95 -2.83 26.20
C SER A 671 24.42 -2.81 25.82
N LEU A 672 24.82 -1.76 25.10
CA LEU A 672 26.21 -1.52 24.72
C LEU A 672 26.68 -0.16 25.25
N ASP A 673 27.86 -0.11 25.87
CA ASP A 673 28.50 1.14 26.32
C ASP A 673 30.01 1.14 26.07
N ALA A 674 30.44 1.91 25.07
CA ALA A 674 31.86 2.01 24.73
C ALA A 674 32.69 2.82 25.73
N GLY A 675 32.08 3.55 26.66
CA GLY A 675 32.79 4.37 27.65
C GLY A 675 33.61 5.52 27.07
N VAL A 676 33.34 5.91 25.82
CA VAL A 676 34.06 6.98 25.11
C VAL A 676 33.07 7.90 24.38
N GLU A 677 33.43 9.17 24.23
CA GLU A 677 32.58 10.19 23.58
C GLU A 677 32.32 9.89 22.10
N ARG A 678 33.31 9.33 21.41
CA ARG A 678 33.28 9.07 19.95
C ARG A 678 33.56 7.60 19.62
N PRO A 679 32.61 6.69 19.90
CA PRO A 679 32.79 5.25 19.66
C PRO A 679 33.08 4.91 18.19
N GLU A 680 32.60 5.74 17.24
CA GLU A 680 32.78 5.56 15.81
C GLU A 680 34.25 5.68 15.34
N LEU A 681 35.13 6.24 16.17
CA LEU A 681 36.57 6.36 15.89
C LEU A 681 37.39 5.19 16.43
N ARG A 682 36.78 4.22 17.10
CA ARG A 682 37.49 3.05 17.62
C ARG A 682 38.05 2.23 16.47
N ALA A 683 39.33 1.89 16.57
CA ALA A 683 39.98 0.97 15.64
C ALA A 683 39.77 -0.47 16.10
N PHE A 684 39.59 -1.37 15.13
CA PHE A 684 39.49 -2.80 15.35
C PHE A 684 40.47 -3.49 14.40
N ASP A 685 41.23 -4.47 14.90
CA ASP A 685 42.20 -5.24 14.10
C ASP A 685 41.51 -6.30 13.23
N PHE A 686 40.20 -6.42 13.34
CA PHE A 686 39.39 -7.49 12.79
C PHE A 686 38.02 -6.97 12.36
N ASP A 687 37.50 -7.47 11.23
CA ASP A 687 36.16 -7.17 10.72
C ASP A 687 35.31 -8.46 10.68
N PRO A 688 34.42 -8.67 11.67
CA PRO A 688 33.56 -9.85 11.76
C PRO A 688 32.75 -10.14 10.50
N LEU A 689 32.24 -9.10 9.82
CA LEU A 689 31.42 -9.30 8.62
C LEU A 689 32.27 -9.80 7.46
N THR A 690 33.50 -9.33 7.33
CA THR A 690 34.42 -9.79 6.28
C THR A 690 34.81 -11.25 6.49
N GLU A 691 35.03 -11.70 7.73
CA GLU A 691 35.35 -13.10 8.03
C GLU A 691 34.15 -14.02 7.77
N VAL A 692 32.95 -13.65 8.23
CA VAL A 692 31.74 -14.43 7.97
C VAL A 692 31.45 -14.49 6.46
N LEU A 693 31.62 -13.40 5.71
CA LEU A 693 31.41 -13.43 4.27
C LEU A 693 32.46 -14.28 3.52
N ALA A 694 33.63 -14.52 4.11
CA ALA A 694 34.67 -15.36 3.52
C ALA A 694 34.41 -16.87 3.73
N ASP A 695 33.87 -17.25 4.89
CA ASP A 695 33.53 -18.65 5.23
C ASP A 695 32.23 -18.74 6.04
N ARG A 696 31.12 -18.34 5.40
CA ARG A 696 29.80 -18.28 6.05
C ARG A 696 29.36 -19.65 6.56
N GLY A 697 29.67 -20.70 5.80
CA GLY A 697 29.33 -22.08 6.11
C GLY A 697 29.83 -22.53 7.47
N ARG A 698 31.07 -22.18 7.81
CA ARG A 698 31.67 -22.52 9.10
C ARG A 698 30.87 -21.97 10.28
N TYR A 699 30.37 -20.74 10.20
CA TYR A 699 29.57 -20.13 11.28
C TYR A 699 28.15 -20.68 11.34
N VAL A 700 27.53 -20.99 10.19
CA VAL A 700 26.25 -21.70 10.15
C VAL A 700 26.38 -23.08 10.81
N ALA A 701 27.40 -23.85 10.44
CA ALA A 701 27.66 -25.17 11.04
C ALA A 701 27.90 -25.08 12.55
N ALA A 702 28.67 -24.09 13.00
CA ALA A 702 28.91 -23.88 14.43
C ALA A 702 27.62 -23.59 15.20
N ALA A 703 26.79 -22.68 14.71
CA ALA A 703 25.52 -22.35 15.34
C ALA A 703 24.55 -23.54 15.39
N LEU A 704 24.43 -24.30 14.31
CA LEU A 704 23.61 -25.52 14.30
C LEU A 704 24.19 -26.60 15.23
N THR A 705 25.52 -26.70 15.37
CA THR A 705 26.18 -27.63 16.29
C THR A 705 25.83 -27.34 17.75
N VAL A 706 25.82 -26.07 18.16
CA VAL A 706 25.43 -25.64 19.52
C VAL A 706 24.05 -26.17 19.88
N ILE A 707 23.07 -25.94 19.00
CA ILE A 707 21.67 -26.34 19.23
C ILE A 707 21.53 -27.86 19.18
N ARG A 708 22.14 -28.51 18.19
CA ARG A 708 22.01 -29.95 17.96
C ARG A 708 22.62 -30.76 19.12
N ALA A 709 23.77 -30.35 19.64
CA ALA A 709 24.43 -31.02 20.76
C ALA A 709 23.57 -31.03 22.03
N TYR A 710 22.92 -29.91 22.35
CA TYR A 710 21.98 -29.83 23.49
C TYR A 710 20.81 -30.82 23.33
N ARG A 711 20.22 -30.88 22.13
CA ARG A 711 19.10 -31.78 21.85
C ARG A 711 19.51 -33.26 21.89
N ILE A 712 20.68 -33.60 21.38
CA ILE A 712 21.24 -34.96 21.46
C ILE A 712 21.55 -35.37 22.90
N ALA A 713 21.95 -34.43 23.74
CA ALA A 713 22.11 -34.66 25.18
C ALA A 713 20.78 -34.89 25.92
N GLY A 714 19.64 -34.89 25.21
CA GLY A 714 18.32 -35.16 25.76
C GLY A 714 17.60 -33.93 26.30
N SER A 715 17.95 -32.73 25.84
CA SER A 715 17.38 -31.45 26.29
C SER A 715 17.32 -31.32 27.82
N PRO A 716 18.46 -31.39 28.53
CA PRO A 716 18.47 -31.29 29.99
C PRO A 716 17.83 -29.99 30.47
N LYS A 717 17.01 -30.08 31.52
CA LYS A 717 16.29 -28.92 32.08
C LYS A 717 17.26 -27.99 32.81
N VAL A 718 17.62 -26.89 32.16
CA VAL A 718 18.56 -25.89 32.67
C VAL A 718 17.93 -24.53 33.00
N CYS A 719 16.66 -24.31 32.61
CA CYS A 719 15.94 -23.07 32.87
C CYS A 719 14.43 -23.30 33.12
N GLY A 720 13.76 -22.26 33.62
CA GLY A 720 12.31 -22.23 33.82
C GLY A 720 11.53 -21.96 32.53
N ALA A 721 10.25 -22.31 32.53
CA ALA A 721 9.36 -22.04 31.40
C ALA A 721 9.16 -20.53 31.19
N ILE A 722 8.99 -20.15 29.93
CA ILE A 722 8.62 -18.80 29.51
C ILE A 722 7.42 -18.93 28.57
N GLY A 723 6.29 -18.33 28.96
CA GLY A 723 5.04 -18.51 28.22
C GLY A 723 5.16 -18.05 26.78
N SER A 724 4.63 -18.85 25.85
CA SER A 724 4.62 -18.60 24.40
C SER A 724 5.98 -18.74 23.71
N TYR A 725 7.06 -19.08 24.42
CA TYR A 725 8.42 -19.20 23.88
C TYR A 725 9.10 -20.53 24.23
N GLU A 726 8.31 -21.59 24.46
CA GLU A 726 8.80 -22.91 24.85
C GLU A 726 9.73 -23.51 23.79
N ASP A 727 9.31 -23.51 22.52
CA ASP A 727 10.10 -24.03 21.40
C ASP A 727 11.38 -23.21 21.15
N TRP A 728 11.27 -21.87 21.25
CA TRP A 728 12.44 -20.99 21.18
C TRP A 728 13.39 -21.25 22.34
N SER A 729 12.86 -21.51 23.54
CA SER A 729 13.68 -21.81 24.71
C SER A 729 14.45 -23.11 24.53
N ASP A 730 13.84 -24.17 23.99
CA ASP A 730 14.51 -25.45 23.71
C ASP A 730 15.58 -25.34 22.60
N MET A 731 15.33 -24.53 21.56
CA MET A 731 16.25 -24.39 20.44
C MET A 731 17.33 -23.32 20.61
N VAL A 732 17.15 -22.32 21.48
CA VAL A 732 18.05 -21.16 21.57
C VAL A 732 18.52 -20.89 23.00
N ARG A 733 17.59 -20.61 23.92
CA ARG A 733 17.93 -20.19 25.30
C ARG A 733 18.63 -21.31 26.08
N ALA A 734 18.04 -22.49 26.12
CA ALA A 734 18.52 -23.61 26.91
C ALA A 734 19.88 -24.15 26.43
N PRO A 735 20.17 -24.26 25.11
CA PRO A 735 21.53 -24.57 24.64
C PRO A 735 22.60 -23.60 25.15
N LEU A 736 22.31 -22.30 25.18
CA LEU A 736 23.26 -21.29 25.68
C LEU A 736 23.51 -21.46 27.19
N ILE A 737 22.46 -21.62 27.99
CA ILE A 737 22.58 -21.81 29.45
C ILE A 737 23.30 -23.13 29.76
N TRP A 738 23.00 -24.20 29.01
CA TRP A 738 23.67 -25.49 29.17
C TRP A 738 25.19 -25.41 28.89
N LEU A 739 25.61 -24.48 28.03
CA LEU A 739 27.00 -24.15 27.74
C LEU A 739 27.57 -23.03 28.63
N ASN A 740 26.95 -22.79 29.79
CA ASN A 740 27.36 -21.83 30.82
C ASN A 740 27.31 -20.35 30.39
N GLN A 741 26.49 -19.99 29.40
CA GLN A 741 26.18 -18.58 29.16
C GLN A 741 25.12 -18.10 30.15
N ALA A 742 25.13 -16.79 30.43
CA ALA A 742 24.07 -16.15 31.21
C ALA A 742 22.71 -16.34 30.52
N ASP A 743 21.62 -16.34 31.29
CA ASP A 743 20.28 -16.48 30.72
C ASP A 743 19.87 -15.21 29.97
N PRO A 744 19.70 -15.24 28.63
CA PRO A 744 19.32 -14.05 27.88
C PRO A 744 17.95 -13.48 28.31
N VAL A 745 17.05 -14.32 28.83
CA VAL A 745 15.72 -13.90 29.31
C VAL A 745 15.81 -13.03 30.57
N ALA A 746 16.91 -13.06 31.32
CA ALA A 746 17.10 -12.17 32.46
C ALA A 746 17.00 -10.68 32.05
N SER A 747 17.35 -10.34 30.80
CA SER A 747 17.19 -8.98 30.26
C SER A 747 15.74 -8.48 30.20
N MET A 748 14.74 -9.38 30.23
CA MET A 748 13.32 -8.99 30.30
C MET A 748 12.98 -8.29 31.62
N GLU A 749 13.65 -8.64 32.71
CA GLU A 749 13.44 -7.94 33.99
C GLU A 749 14.00 -6.52 33.94
N THR A 750 15.16 -6.32 33.29
CA THR A 750 15.69 -4.97 33.01
C THR A 750 14.68 -4.14 32.20
N ALA A 751 14.14 -4.71 31.12
CA ALA A 751 13.12 -4.04 30.31
C ALA A 751 11.86 -3.68 31.12
N ARG A 752 11.45 -4.55 32.04
CA ARG A 752 10.29 -4.36 32.90
C ARG A 752 10.54 -3.29 33.97
N GLU A 753 11.73 -3.23 34.56
CA GLU A 753 12.10 -2.23 35.56
C GLU A 753 12.14 -0.82 35.01
N GLU A 754 12.50 -0.69 33.73
CA GLU A 754 12.59 0.58 33.01
C GLU A 754 11.27 1.01 32.33
N ASP A 755 10.22 0.18 32.39
CA ASP A 755 8.91 0.49 31.82
C ASP A 755 8.37 1.82 32.42
N PRO A 756 8.19 2.87 31.61
CA PRO A 756 7.72 4.18 32.09
C PRO A 756 6.35 4.09 32.77
N GLU A 757 5.47 3.19 32.33
CA GLU A 757 4.17 2.99 32.96
C GLU A 757 4.31 2.36 34.34
N LEU A 758 5.14 1.32 34.48
CA LEU A 758 5.41 0.70 35.79
C LEU A 758 6.06 1.69 36.76
N SER A 759 7.02 2.49 36.28
CA SER A 759 7.67 3.54 37.05
C SER A 759 6.66 4.58 37.56
N ALA A 760 5.77 5.07 36.69
CA ALA A 760 4.71 6.00 37.06
C ALA A 760 3.72 5.40 38.07
N ILE A 761 3.41 4.10 37.98
CA ILE A 761 2.55 3.42 38.96
C ILE A 761 3.25 3.29 40.32
N ARG A 762 4.55 2.93 40.34
CA ARG A 762 5.36 2.88 41.57
C ARG A 762 5.41 4.24 42.25
N GLU A 763 5.66 5.30 41.48
CA GLU A 763 5.67 6.68 41.95
C GLU A 763 4.30 7.08 42.50
N LEU A 764 3.22 6.77 41.77
CA LEU A 764 1.84 7.02 42.23
C LEU A 764 1.57 6.34 43.57
N PHE A 765 1.94 5.07 43.73
CA PHE A 765 1.67 4.32 44.96
C PHE A 765 2.53 4.83 46.12
N GLY A 766 3.74 5.31 45.85
CA GLY A 766 4.56 6.05 46.82
C GLY A 766 3.86 7.32 47.29
N GLN A 767 3.53 8.21 46.36
CA GLN A 767 2.88 9.51 46.62
C GLN A 767 1.51 9.35 47.26
N TRP A 768 0.74 8.31 46.88
CA TRP A 768 -0.55 8.02 47.48
C TRP A 768 -0.41 7.63 48.96
N ARG A 769 0.59 6.81 49.33
CA ARG A 769 0.82 6.43 50.74
C ARG A 769 1.23 7.62 51.60
N GLU A 770 1.89 8.61 51.02
CA GLU A 770 2.36 9.79 51.72
C GLU A 770 1.26 10.85 51.89
N HIS A 771 0.44 11.07 50.86
CA HIS A 771 -0.51 12.19 50.82
C HIS A 771 -1.98 11.80 50.91
N LEU A 772 -2.32 10.51 50.81
CA LEU A 772 -3.70 10.00 50.84
C LEU A 772 -3.80 8.79 51.78
N SER A 773 -4.99 8.52 52.29
CA SER A 773 -5.23 7.37 53.16
C SER A 773 -5.45 6.09 52.34
N LEU A 774 -4.81 5.00 52.77
CA LEU A 774 -5.06 3.67 52.21
C LEU A 774 -6.51 3.25 52.43
N SER A 775 -7.02 2.40 51.53
CA SER A 775 -8.37 1.82 51.56
C SER A 775 -9.52 2.84 51.61
N SER A 776 -9.22 4.12 51.35
CA SER A 776 -10.18 5.21 51.32
C SER A 776 -10.48 5.58 49.86
N GLY A 777 -11.77 5.74 49.53
CA GLY A 777 -12.21 6.01 48.17
C GLY A 777 -12.22 7.50 47.82
N TYR A 778 -11.31 7.93 46.96
CA TYR A 778 -11.17 9.32 46.49
C TYR A 778 -11.71 9.51 45.07
N THR A 779 -12.35 10.65 44.80
CA THR A 779 -12.62 11.07 43.43
C THR A 779 -11.35 11.63 42.80
N THR A 780 -11.26 11.67 41.47
CA THR A 780 -10.13 12.28 40.76
C THR A 780 -9.89 13.74 41.17
N ASN A 781 -10.96 14.49 41.40
CA ASN A 781 -10.87 15.87 41.90
C ASN A 781 -10.29 15.95 43.32
N ALA A 782 -10.61 14.99 44.20
CA ALA A 782 -10.03 14.95 45.54
C ALA A 782 -8.54 14.63 45.51
N ILE A 783 -8.11 13.73 44.61
CA ILE A 783 -6.70 13.41 44.38
C ILE A 783 -5.95 14.63 43.85
N ILE A 784 -6.51 15.32 42.85
CA ILE A 784 -5.94 16.56 42.29
C ILE A 784 -5.83 17.65 43.36
N LYS A 785 -6.85 17.79 44.21
CA LYS A 785 -6.85 18.76 45.30
C LYS A 785 -5.73 18.47 46.31
N ALA A 786 -5.53 17.20 46.67
CA ALA A 786 -4.44 16.80 47.56
C ALA A 786 -3.07 17.12 46.96
N ALA A 787 -2.86 16.80 45.68
CA ALA A 787 -1.60 17.10 45.00
C ALA A 787 -1.35 18.61 44.79
N CYS A 788 -2.40 19.41 44.57
CA CYS A 788 -2.30 20.85 44.32
C CYS A 788 -2.42 21.72 45.59
N GLU A 789 -2.35 21.13 46.79
CA GLU A 789 -2.42 21.91 48.03
C GLU A 789 -1.18 22.82 48.18
N LYS A 790 -1.39 24.10 48.52
CA LYS A 790 -0.32 25.10 48.63
C LYS A 790 0.31 25.08 50.02
N GLY A 791 1.63 25.30 50.09
CA GLY A 791 2.39 25.40 51.34
C GLY A 791 2.13 26.70 52.12
N PRO A 792 2.39 26.73 53.44
CA PRO A 792 2.34 27.96 54.23
C PRO A 792 3.60 28.81 53.96
N GLY A 793 3.61 29.52 52.84
CA GLY A 793 4.76 30.30 52.38
C GLY A 793 4.44 31.20 51.19
N SER A 794 3.47 32.11 51.34
CA SER A 794 3.27 33.19 50.35
C SER A 794 4.34 34.27 50.55
N SER A 795 5.54 34.03 50.03
CA SER A 795 6.57 35.06 49.86
C SER A 795 6.29 35.89 48.60
N PHE A 796 6.71 37.15 48.61
CA PHE A 796 6.50 38.24 47.65
C PHE A 796 7.15 38.03 46.26
N ASP A 797 7.26 36.80 45.77
CA ASP A 797 7.79 36.48 44.45
C ASP A 797 6.71 35.81 43.58
N TYR A 798 6.22 36.53 42.57
CA TYR A 798 5.09 36.12 41.74
C TYR A 798 5.37 34.87 40.87
N ASN A 799 6.60 34.36 40.86
CA ASN A 799 7.05 33.29 39.97
C ASN A 799 7.39 31.95 40.66
N VAL A 800 7.28 31.81 41.99
CA VAL A 800 7.55 30.53 42.68
C VAL A 800 6.36 30.15 43.57
N GLN A 801 5.48 29.29 43.07
CA GLN A 801 4.39 28.72 43.87
C GLN A 801 4.89 27.43 44.55
N GLU A 802 5.07 27.46 45.87
CA GLU A 802 5.42 26.27 46.65
C GLU A 802 4.17 25.40 46.93
N PHE A 803 4.14 24.20 46.35
CA PHE A 803 3.12 23.19 46.61
C PHE A 803 3.58 22.26 47.75
N ARG A 804 2.64 21.72 48.54
CA ARG A 804 2.95 20.77 49.62
C ARG A 804 3.41 19.40 49.12
N ALA A 805 2.95 19.01 47.94
CA ALA A 805 3.28 17.74 47.29
C ALA A 805 3.71 17.98 45.84
N PRO A 806 4.86 18.64 45.62
CA PRO A 806 5.29 19.05 44.28
C PRO A 806 5.57 17.84 43.39
N GLU A 807 6.14 16.75 43.92
CA GLU A 807 6.35 15.49 43.17
C GLU A 807 5.02 14.84 42.80
N PHE A 808 4.06 14.79 43.73
CA PHE A 808 2.73 14.24 43.43
C PHE A 808 2.05 15.04 42.32
N ARG A 809 2.12 16.37 42.38
CA ARG A 809 1.55 17.25 41.34
C ARG A 809 2.24 17.06 40.00
N ASP A 810 3.57 16.98 39.97
CA ASP A 810 4.32 16.79 38.74
C ASP A 810 3.99 15.45 38.08
N LEU A 811 3.93 14.36 38.84
CA LEU A 811 3.46 13.06 38.35
C LEU A 811 2.08 13.16 37.71
N LEU A 812 1.11 13.79 38.39
CA LEU A 812 -0.24 13.94 37.85
C LEU A 812 -0.27 14.82 36.60
N LEU A 813 0.60 15.84 36.50
CA LEU A 813 0.74 16.65 35.30
C LEU A 813 1.37 15.88 34.13
N ARG A 814 2.40 15.06 34.39
CA ARG A 814 3.01 14.19 33.38
C ARG A 814 2.01 13.19 32.82
N GLN A 815 1.19 12.58 33.68
CA GLN A 815 0.24 11.54 33.26
C GLN A 815 -1.11 12.07 32.75
N ALA A 816 -1.57 13.21 33.27
CA ALA A 816 -2.93 13.71 33.03
C ALA A 816 -3.00 15.22 32.79
N GLY A 817 -1.89 15.89 32.47
CA GLY A 817 -1.84 17.33 32.22
C GLY A 817 -2.54 17.78 30.93
N GLU A 818 -3.11 18.99 30.98
CA GLU A 818 -3.62 19.74 29.84
C GLU A 818 -3.54 21.25 30.16
N GLY A 819 -2.86 22.02 29.31
CA GLY A 819 -2.71 23.47 29.52
C GLY A 819 -2.02 23.88 30.83
N GLY A 820 -1.14 23.02 31.38
CA GLY A 820 -0.43 23.27 32.64
C GLY A 820 -1.21 22.93 33.92
N ALA A 821 -2.42 22.38 33.80
CA ALA A 821 -3.23 21.87 34.91
C ALA A 821 -3.51 20.37 34.76
N VAL A 822 -3.79 19.68 35.87
CA VAL A 822 -4.17 18.25 35.83
C VAL A 822 -5.63 18.13 35.38
N ASN A 823 -5.88 17.41 34.29
CA ASN A 823 -7.22 17.13 33.79
C ASN A 823 -7.82 15.92 34.52
N SER A 824 -8.93 16.14 35.25
CA SER A 824 -9.57 15.10 36.06
C SER A 824 -10.12 13.92 35.25
N ARG A 825 -10.54 14.15 34.00
CA ARG A 825 -11.04 13.10 33.09
C ARG A 825 -9.90 12.24 32.56
N ARG A 826 -8.76 12.84 32.20
CA ARG A 826 -7.55 12.10 31.79
C ARG A 826 -7.00 11.27 32.96
N LEU A 827 -6.96 11.85 34.16
CA LEU A 827 -6.55 11.14 35.37
C LEU A 827 -7.47 9.94 35.66
N GLY A 828 -8.79 10.13 35.59
CA GLY A 828 -9.75 9.04 35.79
C GLY A 828 -9.60 7.92 34.77
N LYS A 829 -9.33 8.24 33.49
CA LYS A 829 -9.04 7.22 32.47
C LYS A 829 -7.76 6.44 32.78
N TRP A 830 -6.69 7.11 33.19
CA TRP A 830 -5.43 6.46 33.55
C TRP A 830 -5.58 5.55 34.77
N LEU A 831 -6.20 6.04 35.87
CA LEU A 831 -6.45 5.24 37.08
C LEU A 831 -7.34 4.02 36.79
N SER A 832 -8.36 4.17 35.95
CA SER A 832 -9.19 3.04 35.50
C SER A 832 -8.41 2.02 34.68
N ARG A 833 -7.45 2.46 33.84
CA ARG A 833 -6.60 1.58 33.03
C ARG A 833 -5.65 0.74 33.89
N ILE A 834 -5.10 1.31 34.96
CA ILE A 834 -4.17 0.62 35.86
C ILE A 834 -4.85 -0.12 37.02
N LYS A 835 -6.18 -0.02 37.14
CA LYS A 835 -6.99 -0.69 38.18
C LYS A 835 -6.66 -2.18 38.25
N GLY A 836 -6.46 -2.69 39.47
CA GLY A 836 -6.21 -4.11 39.74
C GLY A 836 -4.77 -4.57 39.51
N ARG A 837 -3.90 -3.76 38.90
CA ARG A 837 -2.46 -4.07 38.80
C ARG A 837 -1.83 -4.06 40.19
N VAL A 838 -1.04 -5.09 40.49
CA VAL A 838 -0.32 -5.24 41.76
C VAL A 838 1.10 -4.74 41.59
N VAL A 839 1.47 -3.72 42.37
CA VAL A 839 2.82 -3.13 42.38
C VAL A 839 3.24 -2.90 43.83
N SER A 840 4.40 -3.42 44.21
CA SER A 840 4.95 -3.31 45.57
C SER A 840 3.94 -3.67 46.67
N GLY A 841 3.18 -4.75 46.47
CA GLY A 841 2.16 -5.25 47.41
C GLY A 841 0.86 -4.44 47.49
N HIS A 842 0.65 -3.46 46.62
CA HIS A 842 -0.56 -2.62 46.60
C HIS A 842 -1.30 -2.73 45.26
N ARG A 843 -2.59 -2.40 45.24
CA ARG A 843 -3.39 -2.28 44.02
C ARG A 843 -4.42 -1.16 44.12
N ILE A 844 -4.78 -0.57 42.99
CA ILE A 844 -5.92 0.35 42.92
C ILE A 844 -7.21 -0.44 42.72
N GLU A 845 -8.21 -0.14 43.54
CA GLU A 845 -9.59 -0.56 43.38
C GLU A 845 -10.46 0.63 42.95
N MET A 846 -11.50 0.37 42.16
CA MET A 846 -12.43 1.39 41.68
C MET A 846 -13.85 0.98 42.04
N ARG A 847 -14.60 1.90 42.62
CA ARG A 847 -16.04 1.79 42.85
C ARG A 847 -16.78 2.78 41.96
N GLU A 848 -17.66 2.28 41.12
CA GLU A 848 -18.50 3.09 40.25
C GLU A 848 -19.57 3.84 41.06
N ASP A 849 -19.76 5.12 40.74
CA ASP A 849 -20.81 5.97 41.31
C ASP A 849 -21.36 6.83 40.17
N GLY A 850 -22.58 6.52 39.73
CA GLY A 850 -23.25 7.20 38.62
C GLY A 850 -23.64 8.66 38.90
N SER A 851 -23.57 9.10 40.15
CA SER A 851 -24.01 10.43 40.58
C SER A 851 -22.85 11.37 40.92
N ASN A 852 -21.74 10.84 41.48
CA ASN A 852 -20.62 11.66 42.00
C ASN A 852 -19.25 11.35 41.38
N GLY A 853 -19.20 10.49 40.36
CA GLY A 853 -17.98 10.07 39.69
C GLY A 853 -17.23 8.94 40.43
N ASN A 854 -16.49 8.13 39.67
CA ASN A 854 -15.80 6.94 40.17
C ASN A 854 -14.86 7.28 41.34
N ARG A 855 -14.86 6.40 42.35
CA ARG A 855 -13.95 6.48 43.50
C ARG A 855 -12.85 5.46 43.37
N PHE A 856 -11.61 5.90 43.60
CA PHE A 856 -10.40 5.10 43.54
C PHE A 856 -9.78 4.98 44.93
N SER A 857 -9.35 3.78 45.31
CA SER A 857 -8.69 3.49 46.59
C SER A 857 -7.46 2.65 46.36
N LEU A 858 -6.35 3.02 47.00
CA LEU A 858 -5.14 2.18 47.05
C LEU A 858 -5.27 1.20 48.21
N CYS A 859 -5.29 -0.10 47.92
CA CYS A 859 -5.44 -1.17 48.90
C CYS A 859 -4.13 -1.94 49.02
N GLN A 860 -3.70 -2.21 50.25
CA GLN A 860 -2.58 -3.11 50.54
C GLN A 860 -3.09 -4.56 50.46
N LEU A 861 -2.30 -5.43 49.84
CA LEU A 861 -2.58 -6.86 49.81
C LEU A 861 -1.90 -7.54 51.00
N GLU A 862 -2.63 -8.43 51.66
CA GLU A 862 -2.04 -9.39 52.59
C GLU A 862 -0.98 -10.22 51.85
N PRO A 863 0.22 -10.42 52.42
CA PRO A 863 1.25 -11.24 51.79
C PRO A 863 0.69 -12.64 51.52
N ASN A 864 0.67 -13.01 50.25
CA ASN A 864 0.12 -14.27 49.81
C ASN A 864 0.95 -15.41 50.41
N ARG A 865 0.38 -16.24 51.28
CA ARG A 865 1.06 -17.38 51.95
C ARG A 865 1.62 -18.44 50.98
N TYR A 866 1.42 -18.27 49.67
CA TYR A 866 1.86 -19.17 48.61
C TYR A 866 2.98 -18.62 47.70
N ALA A 867 3.44 -17.39 47.92
CA ALA A 867 4.58 -16.84 47.19
C ALA A 867 5.85 -16.95 48.05
N GLN A 868 6.38 -18.18 48.19
CA GLN A 868 7.80 -18.33 48.50
C GLN A 868 8.56 -17.97 47.22
N GLU A 869 9.30 -16.86 47.25
CA GLU A 869 10.38 -16.63 46.29
C GLU A 869 11.27 -17.87 46.28
N PRO A 870 11.58 -18.46 45.11
CA PRO A 870 12.64 -19.44 45.06
C PRO A 870 13.95 -18.69 45.37
N GLN A 871 14.53 -18.98 46.54
CA GLN A 871 15.94 -18.70 46.78
C GLN A 871 16.74 -19.42 45.68
N PHE A 872 17.33 -18.65 44.78
CA PHE A 872 18.41 -19.09 43.90
C PHE A 872 19.62 -18.20 44.14
#